data_AF-A0A517ZLZ5-F1
#
_entry.id   AF-A0A517ZLZ5-F1
#
_cell.length_a   1.000
_cell.length_b   1.000
_cell.length_c   1.000
_cell.angle_alpha   90.00
_cell.angle_beta   90.00
_cell.angle_gamma   90.00
#
_symmetry.space_group_name_H-M   'P 1'
#
loop_
_entity.id
_entity.type
_entity.pdbx_description
1 polymer ?
#
loop_
_entity_poly.entity_id
_entity_poly.type
_entity_poly.pdbx_seq_one_letter_code
_entity_poly.pdbx_strand_id
1 'polypeptide(L)'
;MTVQNGSDHSEPHSSEEPAAKPSVLGAAVGVAILGLLIGGFVYLLMPRHEPPPQPPKQTEDPQDLAMPNPQRDWHSGEYVGSQTCAECHAEIVEAYSQHPMANTLATVADASPIERVEGDSTEFESHGRRYRVQRDGDRMIHTEFMTDSDGELVYEQSEEVDYAVGSGENARTYLINHGGVMFESPITWYTEKGIWDLSPGYHDNPAQRFNRRILDGCVQCHSGHSIPTGDGTSARFEEQPFTELGISCERCHGPGKQHVEKFQADDWEAGDKSAEDMLIVNPAQLEGRLADSVCYQCHMGGKHRVLRKGKTYHDFRPGMATEDIWTVMVSPAQVSADGNAEFLSHVEQMESSACFRGSEGQMRCTTCHDPHRSPKPEERAAFYRERCNSCHSDRGCSLPIEEREQPPALNSCAHCHLPSSGSSDIPHTSASDHRILRKPPTKNDVAQESNRGVAWSIFDNSDQRMPQWVVQRAKALALAEQAMQESDQRLTLQAIAALEEALRHDPYDVEVSSSLGVFYCVTRNDAKAMRWLEAALQVDPHHELSLKNHGMMALQTGMLDKGRRSFESYLEVNQWDGTIFGPYAAILANTGHLQDAVKVAERGLRLDPTQLKLRGFAAQLYARLGDQEKSLQHRKILQKIQKRLSDSDTKKD
;
A
#
# COMPACT_ATOMS: atom_id res chain seq x y z
N MET A 1 82.04 8.60 -27.75
CA MET A 1 82.86 9.82 -27.57
C MET A 1 82.34 10.87 -28.53
N THR A 2 81.89 11.99 -27.96
CA THR A 2 81.69 13.27 -28.66
C THR A 2 82.94 13.65 -29.45
N VAL A 3 82.79 14.28 -30.61
CA VAL A 3 83.30 15.63 -30.94
C VAL A 3 82.90 15.99 -32.38
N GLN A 4 82.63 17.28 -32.51
CA GLN A 4 82.01 18.08 -33.56
C GLN A 4 82.92 18.52 -34.72
N ASN A 5 82.24 18.91 -35.81
CA ASN A 5 82.38 20.12 -36.64
C ASN A 5 83.43 20.30 -37.76
N GLY A 6 82.92 20.94 -38.83
CA GLY A 6 83.60 21.80 -39.81
C GLY A 6 83.10 21.51 -41.25
N SER A 7 82.09 22.21 -41.81
CA SER A 7 82.13 23.51 -42.56
C SER A 7 83.24 23.58 -43.64
N ASP A 8 83.08 24.05 -44.89
CA ASP A 8 82.22 25.13 -45.36
C ASP A 8 82.14 25.25 -46.91
N HIS A 9 81.06 25.91 -47.35
CA HIS A 9 80.59 26.54 -48.61
C HIS A 9 81.36 26.59 -49.96
N SER A 10 80.58 26.55 -51.07
CA SER A 10 80.51 27.61 -52.11
C SER A 10 79.26 27.47 -53.01
N GLU A 11 78.49 28.55 -53.19
CA GLU A 11 77.37 28.71 -54.16
C GLU A 11 77.87 29.13 -55.56
N PRO A 12 77.03 29.18 -56.63
CA PRO A 12 76.18 30.38 -56.88
C PRO A 12 74.78 30.14 -57.55
N HIS A 13 73.82 31.01 -57.20
CA HIS A 13 72.69 31.65 -57.94
C HIS A 13 72.16 31.07 -59.28
N SER A 14 70.90 31.19 -59.72
CA SER A 14 69.57 31.59 -59.20
C SER A 14 68.60 31.62 -60.41
N SER A 15 67.44 30.98 -60.35
CA SER A 15 66.25 31.36 -61.14
C SER A 15 64.98 30.91 -60.40
N GLU A 16 64.32 31.85 -59.71
CA GLU A 16 63.11 31.60 -58.92
C GLU A 16 61.83 31.75 -59.75
N GLU A 17 60.94 30.75 -59.70
CA GLU A 17 59.48 30.94 -59.81
C GLU A 17 58.91 31.13 -58.39
N PRO A 18 57.96 32.06 -58.15
CA PRO A 18 57.42 32.28 -56.81
C PRO A 18 56.37 31.21 -56.45
N ALA A 19 56.65 30.44 -55.39
CA ALA A 19 55.69 29.53 -54.75
C ALA A 19 54.54 30.32 -54.08
N ALA A 20 53.31 29.96 -54.42
CA ALA A 20 52.10 30.53 -53.84
C ALA A 20 52.00 30.21 -52.33
N LYS A 21 51.93 31.25 -51.49
CA LYS A 21 51.67 31.12 -50.06
C LYS A 21 50.25 30.57 -49.84
N PRO A 22 50.04 29.54 -49.00
CA PRO A 22 48.70 29.09 -48.66
C PRO A 22 47.98 30.22 -47.91
N SER A 23 46.79 30.59 -48.39
CA SER A 23 45.99 31.63 -47.78
C SER A 23 45.58 31.21 -46.35
N VAL A 24 45.74 32.13 -45.40
CA VAL A 24 45.27 31.99 -44.00
C VAL A 24 43.78 31.63 -43.93
N LEU A 25 43.02 31.99 -44.98
CA LEU A 25 41.61 31.66 -45.12
C LEU A 25 41.35 30.16 -45.29
N GLY A 26 42.20 29.44 -46.04
CA GLY A 26 42.05 27.99 -46.26
C GLY A 26 42.26 27.15 -44.99
N ALA A 27 43.20 27.56 -44.13
CA ALA A 27 43.44 26.91 -42.85
C ALA A 27 42.30 27.15 -41.84
N ALA A 28 41.74 28.38 -41.81
CA ALA A 28 40.61 28.72 -40.95
C ALA A 28 39.32 27.96 -41.33
N VAL A 29 39.06 27.82 -42.64
CA VAL A 29 37.91 27.05 -43.15
C VAL A 29 38.07 25.56 -42.84
N GLY A 30 39.28 25.01 -42.96
CA GLY A 30 39.57 23.61 -42.61
C GLY A 30 39.33 23.29 -41.13
N VAL A 31 39.73 24.19 -40.22
CA VAL A 31 39.50 24.03 -38.78
C VAL A 31 38.01 24.17 -38.42
N ALA A 32 37.28 25.09 -39.06
CA ALA A 32 35.85 25.24 -38.85
C ALA A 32 35.04 24.02 -39.33
N ILE A 33 35.40 23.45 -40.49
CA ILE A 33 34.77 22.24 -41.01
C ILE A 33 35.09 21.04 -40.11
N LEU A 34 36.34 20.89 -39.65
CA LEU A 34 36.72 19.82 -38.72
C LEU A 34 36.01 19.97 -37.37
N GLY A 35 35.86 21.19 -36.86
CA GLY A 35 35.08 21.49 -35.66
C GLY A 35 33.59 21.19 -35.81
N LEU A 36 32.99 21.46 -36.97
CA LEU A 36 31.60 21.10 -37.28
C LEU A 36 31.41 19.59 -37.48
N LEU A 37 32.38 18.90 -38.06
CA LEU A 37 32.34 17.44 -38.21
C LEU A 37 32.54 16.73 -36.87
N ILE A 38 33.46 17.20 -36.02
CA ILE A 38 33.64 16.68 -34.66
C ILE A 38 32.43 17.03 -33.80
N GLY A 39 31.93 18.27 -33.87
CA GLY A 39 30.71 18.69 -33.16
C GLY A 39 29.47 17.92 -33.62
N GLY A 40 29.33 17.67 -34.92
CA GLY A 40 28.26 16.85 -35.48
C GLY A 40 28.38 15.37 -35.13
N PHE A 41 29.60 14.83 -35.08
CA PHE A 41 29.86 13.46 -34.65
C PHE A 41 29.64 13.26 -33.14
N VAL A 42 30.04 14.23 -32.32
CA VAL A 42 29.72 14.27 -30.87
C VAL A 42 28.22 14.43 -30.65
N TYR A 43 27.53 15.27 -31.44
CA TYR A 43 26.07 15.41 -31.38
C TYR A 43 25.32 14.14 -31.80
N LEU A 44 25.87 13.36 -32.74
CA LEU A 44 25.31 12.06 -33.14
C LEU A 44 25.59 10.94 -32.12
N LEU A 45 26.65 11.07 -31.31
CA LEU A 45 27.00 10.15 -30.23
C LEU A 45 26.40 10.52 -28.87
N MET A 46 25.89 11.74 -28.71
CA MET A 46 25.13 12.13 -27.53
C MET A 46 23.80 11.36 -27.51
N PRO A 47 23.41 10.74 -26.37
CA PRO A 47 22.10 10.13 -26.24
C PRO A 47 21.05 11.18 -26.56
N ARG A 48 20.25 10.96 -27.61
CA ARG A 48 19.12 11.84 -27.90
C ARG A 48 18.16 11.73 -26.73
N HIS A 49 18.05 12.80 -25.97
CA HIS A 49 17.03 12.93 -24.95
C HIS A 49 15.70 13.12 -25.70
N GLU A 50 15.00 12.01 -25.96
CA GLU A 50 13.63 12.09 -26.44
C GLU A 50 12.80 12.77 -25.35
N PRO A 51 12.19 13.93 -25.64
CA PRO A 51 11.36 14.60 -24.65
C PRO A 51 10.21 13.67 -24.24
N PRO A 52 9.73 13.77 -22.99
CA PRO A 52 8.53 13.06 -22.58
C PRO A 52 7.36 13.38 -23.53
N PRO A 53 6.46 12.42 -23.76
CA PRO A 53 5.24 12.68 -24.52
C PRO A 53 4.47 13.85 -23.87
N GLN A 54 4.06 14.84 -24.66
CA GLN A 54 3.31 15.97 -24.14
C GLN A 54 1.84 15.59 -23.95
N PRO A 55 1.23 15.86 -22.78
CA PRO A 55 -0.19 15.62 -22.58
C PRO A 55 -1.04 16.45 -23.57
N PRO A 56 -2.16 15.92 -24.09
CA PRO A 56 -3.11 16.72 -24.84
C PRO A 56 -3.64 17.81 -23.91
N LYS A 57 -3.86 19.01 -24.47
CA LYS A 57 -4.57 20.07 -23.76
C LYS A 57 -6.01 19.61 -23.54
N GLN A 58 -6.32 19.07 -22.36
CA GLN A 58 -7.65 18.66 -21.90
C GLN A 58 -8.57 18.21 -23.06
N THR A 59 -8.43 16.97 -23.48
CA THR A 59 -9.42 16.38 -24.40
C THR A 59 -9.91 15.09 -23.78
N GLU A 60 -11.18 15.12 -23.40
CA GLU A 60 -12.12 14.01 -23.24
C GLU A 60 -11.51 12.73 -22.65
N ASP A 61 -11.77 12.56 -21.35
CA ASP A 61 -11.69 11.28 -20.64
C ASP A 61 -12.03 10.13 -21.61
N PRO A 62 -11.14 9.13 -21.82
CA PRO A 62 -11.41 8.03 -22.74
C PRO A 62 -12.65 7.27 -22.26
N GLN A 63 -13.81 7.70 -22.77
CA GLN A 63 -15.16 7.17 -22.59
C GLN A 63 -15.38 6.52 -21.22
N ASP A 64 -16.01 7.29 -20.33
CA ASP A 64 -16.72 6.85 -19.13
C ASP A 64 -16.90 5.32 -19.09
N LEU A 65 -15.92 4.68 -18.44
CA LEU A 65 -15.64 3.25 -18.49
C LEU A 65 -16.59 2.44 -17.58
N ALA A 66 -17.63 3.11 -17.13
CA ALA A 66 -18.55 2.65 -16.13
C ALA A 66 -19.63 1.82 -16.86
N MET A 67 -19.63 0.49 -16.65
CA MET A 67 -20.59 -0.43 -17.29
C MET A 67 -22.02 0.07 -17.09
N PRO A 68 -22.94 -0.01 -18.07
CA PRO A 68 -24.33 0.39 -17.86
C PRO A 68 -24.91 -0.40 -16.68
N ASN A 69 -25.18 0.27 -15.57
CA ASN A 69 -25.91 -0.29 -14.45
C ASN A 69 -27.21 0.50 -14.31
N PRO A 70 -28.38 -0.08 -14.65
CA PRO A 70 -29.67 0.62 -14.54
C PRO A 70 -30.03 0.97 -13.08
N GLN A 71 -29.31 0.42 -12.10
CA GLN A 71 -29.42 0.79 -10.68
C GLN A 71 -28.45 1.93 -10.28
N ARG A 72 -27.83 2.64 -11.24
CA ARG A 72 -26.87 3.72 -10.94
C ARG A 72 -27.44 4.89 -10.15
N ASP A 73 -28.72 5.18 -10.33
CA ASP A 73 -29.34 6.38 -9.76
C ASP A 73 -29.46 6.32 -8.22
N TRP A 74 -29.30 5.15 -7.59
CA TRP A 74 -29.24 5.00 -6.12
C TRP A 74 -27.93 5.53 -5.48
N HIS A 75 -26.95 5.92 -6.29
CA HIS A 75 -25.56 6.05 -5.84
C HIS A 75 -25.06 7.50 -5.70
N SER A 76 -25.86 8.49 -6.12
CA SER A 76 -25.55 9.91 -5.92
C SER A 76 -26.33 10.45 -4.73
N GLY A 77 -25.63 10.88 -3.67
CA GLY A 77 -26.27 11.43 -2.48
C GLY A 77 -25.26 11.75 -1.39
N GLU A 78 -25.75 12.40 -0.34
CA GLU A 78 -24.97 12.70 0.86
C GLU A 78 -25.23 11.62 1.93
N TYR A 79 -24.22 11.39 2.75
CA TYR A 79 -24.29 10.51 3.92
C TYR A 79 -24.97 11.23 5.09
N VAL A 80 -25.80 10.52 5.85
CA VAL A 80 -26.52 11.06 7.02
C VAL A 80 -26.01 10.50 8.36
N GLY A 81 -25.16 9.48 8.32
CA GLY A 81 -24.61 8.81 9.50
C GLY A 81 -25.58 7.85 10.18
N SER A 82 -25.03 6.82 10.82
CA SER A 82 -25.78 5.72 11.44
C SER A 82 -26.74 6.18 12.55
N GLN A 83 -26.47 7.32 13.19
CA GLN A 83 -27.34 7.87 14.23
C GLN A 83 -28.72 8.28 13.67
N THR A 84 -28.76 8.80 12.44
CA THR A 84 -30.02 9.14 11.76
C THR A 84 -30.83 7.87 11.48
N CYS A 85 -30.17 6.76 11.13
CA CYS A 85 -30.83 5.47 10.94
C CYS A 85 -31.49 4.96 12.23
N ALA A 86 -30.91 5.27 13.40
CA ALA A 86 -31.42 4.82 14.70
C ALA A 86 -32.79 5.43 15.05
N GLU A 87 -33.16 6.56 14.47
CA GLU A 87 -34.45 7.23 14.71
C GLU A 87 -35.65 6.37 14.26
N CYS A 88 -35.46 5.54 13.22
CA CYS A 88 -36.48 4.61 12.72
C CYS A 88 -36.11 3.13 12.92
N HIS A 89 -34.80 2.80 12.97
CA HIS A 89 -34.28 1.43 13.01
C HIS A 89 -33.50 1.12 14.30
N ALA A 90 -33.92 1.68 15.43
CA ALA A 90 -33.24 1.59 16.74
C ALA A 90 -32.80 0.16 17.11
N GLU A 91 -33.66 -0.86 16.94
CA GLU A 91 -33.32 -2.25 17.30
C GLU A 91 -32.20 -2.86 16.45
N ILE A 92 -32.10 -2.46 15.17
CA ILE A 92 -31.05 -2.95 14.26
C ILE A 92 -29.74 -2.24 14.60
N VAL A 93 -29.78 -0.92 14.78
CA VAL A 93 -28.59 -0.13 15.12
C VAL A 93 -28.01 -0.57 16.47
N GLU A 94 -28.86 -0.79 17.48
CA GLU A 94 -28.41 -1.29 18.78
C GLU A 94 -27.81 -2.69 18.70
N ALA A 95 -28.38 -3.58 17.89
CA ALA A 95 -27.79 -4.91 17.70
C ALA A 95 -26.45 -4.85 16.92
N TYR A 96 -26.37 -3.97 15.92
CA TYR A 96 -25.19 -3.79 15.09
C TYR A 96 -24.04 -3.08 15.82
N SER A 97 -24.31 -2.19 16.76
CA SER A 97 -23.27 -1.52 17.57
C SER A 97 -22.40 -2.52 18.35
N GLN A 98 -22.93 -3.71 18.65
CA GLN A 98 -22.21 -4.82 19.28
C GLN A 98 -21.51 -5.74 18.26
N HIS A 99 -21.72 -5.53 16.97
CA HIS A 99 -21.11 -6.32 15.91
C HIS A 99 -19.62 -5.93 15.75
N PRO A 100 -18.70 -6.89 15.50
CA PRO A 100 -17.29 -6.57 15.27
C PRO A 100 -17.05 -5.56 14.14
N MET A 101 -17.87 -5.58 13.08
CA MET A 101 -17.80 -4.61 11.97
C MET A 101 -18.04 -3.16 12.43
N ALA A 102 -18.96 -2.90 13.37
CA ALA A 102 -19.19 -1.56 13.90
C ALA A 102 -18.04 -1.04 14.78
N ASN A 103 -17.12 -1.93 15.18
CA ASN A 103 -16.02 -1.64 16.11
C ASN A 103 -14.64 -1.79 15.45
N THR A 104 -14.56 -1.74 14.11
CA THR A 104 -13.30 -1.89 13.36
C THR A 104 -12.33 -0.73 13.50
N LEU A 105 -12.82 0.42 13.96
CA LEU A 105 -12.03 1.62 14.23
C LEU A 105 -12.69 2.40 15.37
N ALA A 106 -11.88 2.87 16.31
CA ALA A 106 -12.28 3.77 17.38
C ALA A 106 -11.15 4.76 17.67
N THR A 107 -11.45 5.87 18.35
CA THR A 107 -10.37 6.65 18.99
C THR A 107 -9.79 5.82 20.13
N VAL A 108 -8.54 6.07 20.53
CA VAL A 108 -7.95 5.36 21.69
C VAL A 108 -8.74 5.60 22.98
N ALA A 109 -9.35 6.79 23.11
CA ALA A 109 -10.20 7.15 24.24
C ALA A 109 -11.49 6.31 24.30
N ASP A 110 -12.14 6.12 23.14
CA ASP A 110 -13.44 5.42 23.06
C ASP A 110 -13.29 3.90 22.91
N ALA A 111 -12.10 3.42 22.54
CA ALA A 111 -11.83 2.00 22.38
C ALA A 111 -11.96 1.25 23.72
N SER A 112 -12.66 0.10 23.70
CA SER A 112 -12.81 -0.74 24.89
C SER A 112 -11.44 -1.22 25.40
N PRO A 113 -11.14 -1.16 26.71
CA PRO A 113 -9.84 -1.54 27.24
C PRO A 113 -9.71 -3.06 27.31
N ILE A 114 -9.25 -3.69 26.22
CA ILE A 114 -9.03 -5.14 26.14
C ILE A 114 -7.59 -5.52 26.48
N GLU A 115 -6.69 -4.54 26.47
CA GLU A 115 -5.26 -4.75 26.61
C GLU A 115 -4.89 -4.92 28.07
N ARG A 116 -3.95 -5.84 28.34
CA ARG A 116 -3.36 -5.94 29.68
C ARG A 116 -2.23 -4.92 29.78
N VAL A 117 -2.42 -3.90 30.60
CA VAL A 117 -1.36 -2.99 31.03
C VAL A 117 -1.09 -3.26 32.50
N GLU A 118 0.11 -3.78 32.81
CA GLU A 118 0.54 -3.98 34.20
C GLU A 118 1.00 -2.63 34.80
N GLY A 119 0.18 -2.01 35.64
CA GLY A 119 0.48 -0.69 36.20
C GLY A 119 0.43 0.42 35.14
N ASP A 120 1.40 1.34 35.15
CA ASP A 120 1.41 2.52 34.28
C ASP A 120 2.04 2.26 32.89
N SER A 121 2.76 1.14 32.71
CA SER A 121 3.44 0.82 31.45
C SER A 121 3.75 -0.66 31.29
N THR A 122 3.78 -1.16 30.06
CA THR A 122 4.24 -2.51 29.72
C THR A 122 5.35 -2.45 28.69
N GLU A 123 6.42 -3.23 28.89
CA GLU A 123 7.56 -3.32 27.97
C GLU A 123 7.71 -4.71 27.37
N PHE A 124 8.14 -4.77 26.11
CA PHE A 124 8.53 -6.01 25.45
C PHE A 124 9.74 -5.81 24.53
N GLU A 125 10.43 -6.88 24.19
CA GLU A 125 11.56 -6.87 23.25
C GLU A 125 11.21 -7.72 22.03
N SER A 126 11.42 -7.17 20.84
CA SER A 126 11.25 -7.90 19.58
C SER A 126 12.30 -7.43 18.57
N HIS A 127 12.94 -8.37 17.88
CA HIS A 127 13.98 -8.09 16.88
C HIS A 127 15.13 -7.20 17.38
N GLY A 128 15.55 -7.37 18.65
CA GLY A 128 16.65 -6.61 19.25
C GLY A 128 16.33 -5.14 19.57
N ARG A 129 15.05 -4.75 19.50
CA ARG A 129 14.52 -3.45 19.89
C ARG A 129 13.58 -3.61 21.07
N ARG A 130 13.54 -2.61 21.94
CA ARG A 130 12.63 -2.57 23.08
C ARG A 130 11.50 -1.60 22.80
N TYR A 131 10.31 -1.98 23.22
CA TYR A 131 9.10 -1.22 23.07
C TYR A 131 8.45 -1.01 24.43
N ARG A 132 7.78 0.11 24.60
CA ARG A 132 6.99 0.44 25.78
C ARG A 132 5.63 0.97 25.36
N VAL A 133 4.59 0.47 26.00
CA VAL A 133 3.22 1.00 25.91
C VAL A 133 2.91 1.66 27.24
N GLN A 134 2.45 2.91 27.21
CA GLN A 134 2.01 3.66 28.38
C GLN A 134 0.59 4.13 28.14
N ARG A 135 -0.30 3.92 29.11
CA ARG A 135 -1.68 4.42 29.04
C ARG A 135 -1.92 5.36 30.22
N ASP A 136 -2.34 6.58 29.90
CA ASP A 136 -2.69 7.62 30.87
C ASP A 136 -4.10 8.13 30.55
N GLY A 137 -5.10 7.53 31.21
CA GLY A 137 -6.52 7.76 30.94
C GLY A 137 -6.88 7.46 29.48
N ASP A 138 -7.27 8.50 28.77
CA ASP A 138 -7.75 8.47 27.38
C ASP A 138 -6.62 8.52 26.34
N ARG A 139 -5.36 8.64 26.79
CA ARG A 139 -4.18 8.76 25.94
C ARG A 139 -3.33 7.51 26.03
N MET A 140 -2.71 7.14 24.92
CA MET A 140 -1.75 6.05 24.86
C MET A 140 -0.51 6.49 24.10
N ILE A 141 0.65 6.20 24.69
CA ILE A 141 1.96 6.51 24.12
C ILE A 141 2.68 5.20 23.82
N HIS A 142 3.09 5.06 22.57
CA HIS A 142 3.91 3.95 22.09
C HIS A 142 5.35 4.44 21.92
N THR A 143 6.28 3.72 22.51
CA THR A 143 7.70 4.09 22.49
C THR A 143 8.54 2.95 21.95
N GLU A 144 9.45 3.25 21.02
CA GLU A 144 10.57 2.39 20.66
C GLU A 144 11.86 3.01 21.22
N PHE A 145 12.70 2.21 21.87
CA PHE A 145 13.96 2.69 22.40
C PHE A 145 15.09 1.64 22.30
N MET A 146 16.32 2.14 22.33
CA MET A 146 17.52 1.32 22.36
C MET A 146 18.45 1.80 23.46
N THR A 147 18.99 0.85 24.22
CA THR A 147 20.08 1.06 25.16
C THR A 147 21.37 0.43 24.65
N ASP A 148 22.51 0.95 25.07
CA ASP A 148 23.81 0.32 24.82
C ASP A 148 24.06 -0.85 25.80
N SER A 149 25.26 -1.44 25.74
CA SER A 149 25.65 -2.58 26.58
C SER A 149 25.64 -2.28 28.07
N ASP A 150 25.74 -1.01 28.44
CA ASP A 150 25.85 -0.56 29.83
C ASP A 150 24.47 -0.13 30.37
N GLY A 151 23.42 -0.25 29.55
CA GLY A 151 22.05 0.13 29.89
C GLY A 151 21.73 1.60 29.62
N GLU A 152 22.67 2.38 29.07
CA GLU A 152 22.48 3.79 28.78
C GLU A 152 21.65 4.00 27.51
N LEU A 153 20.72 4.95 27.54
CA LEU A 153 19.86 5.27 26.41
C LEU A 153 20.68 5.76 25.20
N VAL A 154 20.46 5.15 24.05
CA VAL A 154 21.09 5.51 22.76
C VAL A 154 20.14 6.38 21.96
N TYR A 155 18.89 5.96 21.85
CA TYR A 155 17.79 6.73 21.29
C TYR A 155 16.46 6.27 21.90
N GLU A 156 15.48 7.16 21.84
CA GLU A 156 14.09 6.91 22.17
C GLU A 156 13.23 7.66 21.16
N GLN A 157 12.17 7.02 20.69
CA GLN A 157 11.15 7.62 19.85
C GLN A 157 9.80 7.24 20.45
N SER A 158 9.02 8.25 20.81
CA SER A 158 7.71 8.10 21.41
C SER A 158 6.68 8.82 20.55
N GLU A 159 5.59 8.13 20.27
CA GLU A 159 4.45 8.67 19.53
C GLU A 159 3.18 8.44 20.34
N GLU A 160 2.33 9.46 20.38
CA GLU A 160 0.95 9.30 20.84
C GLU A 160 0.14 8.65 19.72
N VAL A 161 -0.63 7.61 20.05
CA VAL A 161 -1.50 6.93 19.10
C VAL A 161 -2.92 7.47 19.22
N ASP A 162 -3.54 7.79 18.09
CA ASP A 162 -4.83 8.47 18.02
C ASP A 162 -6.00 7.48 17.87
N TYR A 163 -5.80 6.43 17.07
CA TYR A 163 -6.86 5.47 16.73
C TYR A 163 -6.46 4.05 17.05
N ALA A 164 -7.45 3.26 17.44
CA ALA A 164 -7.36 1.81 17.57
C ALA A 164 -8.12 1.14 16.42
N VAL A 165 -7.42 0.28 15.69
CA VAL A 165 -7.91 -0.46 14.52
C VAL A 165 -8.10 -1.92 14.88
N GLY A 166 -9.29 -2.44 14.57
CA GLY A 166 -9.72 -3.79 14.88
C GLY A 166 -10.67 -3.83 16.09
N SER A 167 -11.70 -4.67 15.98
CA SER A 167 -12.71 -4.86 17.02
C SER A 167 -12.16 -5.38 18.34
N GLY A 168 -10.93 -5.92 18.34
CA GLY A 168 -10.33 -6.56 19.49
C GLY A 168 -10.61 -8.06 19.59
N GLU A 169 -11.40 -8.64 18.68
CA GLU A 169 -11.64 -10.09 18.66
C GLU A 169 -10.35 -10.88 18.37
N ASN A 170 -9.53 -10.41 17.43
CA ASN A 170 -8.28 -11.05 17.03
C ASN A 170 -7.06 -10.26 17.52
N ALA A 171 -7.03 -8.97 17.20
CA ALA A 171 -5.94 -8.07 17.52
C ALA A 171 -6.44 -6.62 17.52
N ARG A 172 -5.60 -5.72 18.03
CA ARG A 172 -5.77 -4.28 17.94
C ARG A 172 -4.46 -3.59 17.61
N THR A 173 -4.44 -2.98 16.43
CA THR A 173 -3.33 -2.18 15.91
C THR A 173 -3.65 -0.71 16.09
N TYR A 174 -2.64 0.15 16.11
CA TYR A 174 -2.81 1.56 16.46
C TYR A 174 -2.31 2.47 15.34
N LEU A 175 -2.99 3.59 15.13
CA LEU A 175 -2.60 4.60 14.13
C LEU A 175 -2.21 5.92 14.80
N ILE A 176 -1.26 6.60 14.16
CA ILE A 176 -0.79 7.94 14.48
C ILE A 176 -1.26 8.86 13.37
N ASN A 177 -1.86 9.99 13.73
CA ASN A 177 -2.34 11.03 12.82
C ASN A 177 -1.43 12.26 12.89
N HIS A 178 -0.66 12.48 11.82
CA HIS A 178 0.16 13.67 11.69
C HIS A 178 -0.42 14.64 10.67
N GLY A 179 -1.44 15.37 11.08
CA GLY A 179 -2.09 16.40 10.27
C GLY A 179 -2.72 15.84 9.01
N GLY A 180 -3.48 14.74 9.15
CA GLY A 180 -4.17 14.08 8.04
C GLY A 180 -3.35 13.00 7.33
N VAL A 181 -2.09 12.78 7.74
CA VAL A 181 -1.28 11.65 7.25
C VAL A 181 -1.20 10.59 8.34
N MET A 182 -1.70 9.40 8.02
CA MET A 182 -1.81 8.29 8.98
C MET A 182 -0.60 7.37 8.91
N PHE A 183 -0.12 6.93 10.06
CA PHE A 183 0.97 5.96 10.20
C PHE A 183 0.56 4.82 11.12
N GLU A 184 1.01 3.62 10.81
CA GLU A 184 0.88 2.48 11.70
C GLU A 184 1.92 2.57 12.81
N SER A 185 1.48 2.30 14.03
CA SER A 185 2.40 2.01 15.13
C SER A 185 3.02 0.61 14.93
N PRO A 186 4.31 0.42 15.27
CA PRO A 186 4.96 -0.88 15.26
C PRO A 186 4.44 -1.84 16.32
N ILE A 187 3.58 -1.38 17.25
CA ILE A 187 3.08 -2.16 18.38
C ILE A 187 1.60 -2.51 18.17
N THR A 188 1.27 -3.80 18.33
CA THR A 188 -0.09 -4.36 18.25
C THR A 188 -0.38 -5.24 19.46
N TRP A 189 -1.61 -5.19 19.95
CA TRP A 189 -2.13 -6.13 20.94
C TRP A 189 -2.76 -7.34 20.25
N TYR A 190 -2.37 -8.55 20.64
CA TYR A 190 -2.93 -9.80 20.10
C TYR A 190 -3.79 -10.50 21.16
N THR A 191 -5.11 -10.51 20.94
CA THR A 191 -6.11 -10.88 21.95
C THR A 191 -6.05 -12.35 22.34
N GLU A 192 -5.96 -13.27 21.36
CA GLU A 192 -5.96 -14.71 21.62
C GLU A 192 -4.78 -15.13 22.53
N LYS A 193 -3.62 -14.50 22.32
CA LYS A 193 -2.41 -14.75 23.13
C LYS A 193 -2.33 -13.88 24.37
N GLY A 194 -3.04 -12.75 24.40
CA GLY A 194 -2.95 -11.75 25.47
C GLY A 194 -1.57 -11.13 25.60
N ILE A 195 -0.93 -10.80 24.47
CA ILE A 195 0.43 -10.24 24.41
C ILE A 195 0.50 -9.00 23.52
N TRP A 196 1.51 -8.17 23.80
CA TRP A 196 2.01 -7.14 22.88
C TRP A 196 3.12 -7.73 22.02
N ASP A 197 3.05 -7.51 20.70
CA ASP A 197 4.16 -7.81 19.78
C ASP A 197 4.12 -6.81 18.61
N LEU A 198 5.00 -7.01 17.63
CA LEU A 198 5.09 -6.20 16.44
C LEU A 198 3.81 -6.28 15.61
N SER A 199 3.42 -5.13 15.06
CA SER A 199 2.28 -5.06 14.14
C SER A 199 2.52 -5.88 12.87
N PRO A 200 1.45 -6.34 12.19
CA PRO A 200 1.57 -7.16 10.98
C PRO A 200 2.48 -6.49 9.94
N GLY A 201 3.45 -7.20 9.35
CA GLY A 201 4.39 -6.64 8.36
C GLY A 201 5.68 -6.01 8.92
N TYR A 202 5.81 -5.82 10.25
CA TYR A 202 7.04 -5.33 10.87
C TYR A 202 8.11 -6.41 11.10
N HIS A 203 7.70 -7.69 11.13
CA HIS A 203 8.62 -8.82 11.26
C HIS A 203 9.54 -8.96 10.04
N ASP A 204 8.99 -8.80 8.84
CA ASP A 204 9.73 -8.98 7.58
C ASP A 204 10.48 -7.71 7.16
N ASN A 205 10.19 -6.58 7.80
CA ASN A 205 10.83 -5.30 7.51
C ASN A 205 11.32 -4.60 8.80
N PRO A 206 12.44 -5.05 9.39
CA PRO A 206 12.95 -4.48 10.63
C PRO A 206 13.41 -3.01 10.51
N ALA A 207 13.50 -2.47 9.29
CA ALA A 207 13.76 -1.05 9.06
C ALA A 207 12.52 -0.16 9.27
N GLN A 208 11.31 -0.72 9.25
CA GLN A 208 10.08 0.02 9.56
C GLN A 208 9.96 0.35 11.05
N ARG A 209 9.39 1.52 11.31
CA ARG A 209 9.19 2.14 12.63
C ARG A 209 7.82 2.82 12.65
N PHE A 210 7.69 3.94 13.36
CA PHE A 210 6.52 4.83 13.33
C PHE A 210 6.32 5.60 12.01
N ASN A 211 7.01 5.19 10.94
CA ASN A 211 6.98 5.83 9.62
C ASN A 211 6.26 5.00 8.57
N ARG A 212 5.63 3.87 8.94
CA ARG A 212 4.87 3.06 7.98
C ARG A 212 3.55 3.76 7.69
N ARG A 213 3.45 4.36 6.51
CA ARG A 213 2.27 5.11 6.08
C ARG A 213 1.07 4.18 5.80
N ILE A 214 -0.10 4.59 6.25
CA ILE A 214 -1.39 3.99 5.92
C ILE A 214 -1.97 4.66 4.68
N LEU A 215 -2.39 3.85 3.70
CA LEU A 215 -2.99 4.31 2.45
C LEU A 215 -4.52 4.18 2.47
N ASP A 216 -5.20 4.81 1.51
CA ASP A 216 -6.67 4.82 1.39
C ASP A 216 -7.31 3.43 1.45
N GLY A 217 -6.68 2.43 0.84
CA GLY A 217 -7.19 1.05 0.85
C GLY A 217 -7.31 0.45 2.26
N CYS A 218 -6.42 0.82 3.19
CA CYS A 218 -6.47 0.33 4.57
C CYS A 218 -7.62 0.96 5.35
N VAL A 219 -7.79 2.29 5.26
CA VAL A 219 -8.89 2.97 5.96
C VAL A 219 -10.25 2.59 5.39
N GLN A 220 -10.33 2.26 4.10
CA GLN A 220 -11.59 1.92 3.46
C GLN A 220 -12.24 0.64 4.02
N CYS A 221 -11.43 -0.33 4.46
CA CYS A 221 -11.90 -1.59 5.03
C CYS A 221 -12.15 -1.53 6.54
N HIS A 222 -11.64 -0.49 7.21
CA HIS A 222 -11.71 -0.35 8.66
C HIS A 222 -12.59 0.80 9.12
N SER A 223 -12.97 1.72 8.23
CA SER A 223 -13.77 2.90 8.57
C SER A 223 -15.14 2.99 7.93
N GLY A 224 -16.06 3.65 8.61
CA GLY A 224 -17.41 3.94 8.15
C GLY A 224 -17.42 4.97 7.02
N HIS A 225 -16.66 6.05 7.15
CA HIS A 225 -16.40 6.94 6.03
C HIS A 225 -15.23 7.86 6.35
N SER A 226 -14.18 7.77 5.54
CA SER A 226 -13.01 8.66 5.60
C SER A 226 -13.16 9.85 4.66
N ILE A 227 -12.53 10.98 5.00
CA ILE A 227 -12.56 12.21 4.21
C ILE A 227 -11.18 12.46 3.62
N PRO A 228 -10.89 12.01 2.38
CA PRO A 228 -9.62 12.30 1.73
C PRO A 228 -9.51 13.77 1.31
N THR A 229 -8.29 14.28 1.25
CA THR A 229 -7.98 15.57 0.62
C THR A 229 -7.69 15.41 -0.88
N GLY A 230 -7.93 16.46 -1.64
CA GLY A 230 -7.60 16.49 -3.07
C GLY A 230 -8.43 15.48 -3.88
N ASP A 231 -7.75 14.66 -4.69
CA ASP A 231 -8.37 13.67 -5.56
C ASP A 231 -8.51 12.27 -4.92
N GLY A 232 -8.15 12.11 -3.64
CA GLY A 232 -8.23 10.82 -2.93
C GLY A 232 -7.21 9.77 -3.33
N THR A 233 -6.12 10.16 -4.00
CA THR A 233 -5.00 9.26 -4.34
C THR A 233 -3.79 9.43 -3.43
N SER A 234 -3.73 10.56 -2.70
CA SER A 234 -2.55 10.97 -1.98
C SER A 234 -2.42 10.38 -0.58
N ALA A 235 -3.33 9.51 -0.10
CA ALA A 235 -3.35 9.00 1.28
C ALA A 235 -3.20 10.12 2.33
N ARG A 236 -3.97 11.19 2.12
CA ARG A 236 -4.08 12.35 3.00
C ARG A 236 -5.55 12.60 3.27
N PHE A 237 -5.87 12.85 4.53
CA PHE A 237 -7.21 13.07 5.02
C PHE A 237 -7.34 14.47 5.60
N GLU A 238 -8.57 14.96 5.70
CA GLU A 238 -8.86 16.18 6.44
C GLU A 238 -8.43 16.05 7.91
N GLU A 239 -8.28 17.18 8.63
CA GLU A 239 -7.85 17.19 10.03
C GLU A 239 -8.74 16.31 10.93
N GLN A 240 -10.03 16.24 10.61
CA GLN A 240 -10.95 15.22 11.08
C GLN A 240 -11.15 14.17 9.98
N PRO A 241 -10.38 13.07 10.01
CA PRO A 241 -10.27 12.17 8.86
C PRO A 241 -11.49 11.27 8.66
N PHE A 242 -12.40 11.18 9.63
CA PHE A 242 -13.55 10.28 9.59
C PHE A 242 -14.83 10.99 10.00
N THR A 243 -15.92 10.79 9.23
CA THR A 243 -17.27 11.16 9.67
C THR A 243 -17.90 10.05 10.52
N GLU A 244 -17.56 8.80 10.21
CA GLU A 244 -17.93 7.63 11.00
C GLU A 244 -16.71 6.73 11.17
N LEU A 245 -16.47 6.30 12.42
CA LEU A 245 -15.30 5.49 12.79
C LEU A 245 -15.46 4.05 12.28
N GLY A 246 -16.09 3.12 13.00
CA GLY A 246 -16.26 1.74 12.51
C GLY A 246 -17.15 1.62 11.26
N ILE A 247 -17.19 0.44 10.62
CA ILE A 247 -18.02 0.21 9.44
C ILE A 247 -19.47 0.56 9.75
N SER A 248 -20.00 1.57 9.08
CA SER A 248 -21.31 2.14 9.35
C SER A 248 -22.43 1.52 8.51
N CYS A 249 -23.68 1.90 8.80
CA CYS A 249 -24.84 1.44 8.01
C CYS A 249 -24.66 1.74 6.51
N GLU A 250 -24.20 2.95 6.20
CA GLU A 250 -24.09 3.46 4.83
C GLU A 250 -22.91 2.85 4.05
N ARG A 251 -21.98 2.13 4.71
CA ARG A 251 -20.96 1.30 4.03
C ARG A 251 -21.55 0.11 3.29
N CYS A 252 -22.68 -0.41 3.77
CA CYS A 252 -23.39 -1.55 3.17
C CYS A 252 -24.65 -1.13 2.41
N HIS A 253 -25.28 -0.02 2.81
CA HIS A 253 -26.55 0.46 2.26
C HIS A 253 -26.41 1.67 1.31
N GLY A 254 -25.23 2.30 1.24
CA GLY A 254 -25.01 3.51 0.46
C GLY A 254 -25.53 4.78 1.15
N PRO A 255 -25.40 5.96 0.51
CA PRO A 255 -25.84 7.24 1.07
C PRO A 255 -27.35 7.28 1.34
N GLY A 256 -27.76 7.62 2.56
CA GLY A 256 -29.14 7.51 3.04
C GLY A 256 -29.98 8.79 2.97
N LYS A 257 -29.41 9.95 2.57
CA LYS A 257 -30.13 11.24 2.64
C LYS A 257 -31.48 11.23 1.92
N GLN A 258 -31.52 10.75 0.68
CA GLN A 258 -32.76 10.73 -0.10
C GLN A 258 -33.80 9.79 0.50
N HIS A 259 -33.37 8.66 1.05
CA HIS A 259 -34.23 7.75 1.79
C HIS A 259 -34.85 8.43 3.01
N VAL A 260 -34.03 9.04 3.86
CA VAL A 260 -34.49 9.75 5.06
C VAL A 260 -35.47 10.87 4.70
N GLU A 261 -35.12 11.72 3.73
CA GLU A 261 -35.97 12.83 3.29
C GLU A 261 -37.33 12.35 2.76
N LYS A 262 -37.37 11.24 2.01
CA LYS A 262 -38.62 10.67 1.49
C LYS A 262 -39.54 10.19 2.60
N PHE A 263 -39.02 9.47 3.59
CA PHE A 263 -39.85 8.86 4.64
C PHE A 263 -40.12 9.79 5.83
N GLN A 264 -39.44 10.94 5.91
CA GLN A 264 -39.76 12.02 6.84
C GLN A 264 -40.73 13.08 6.25
N ALA A 265 -41.07 12.99 4.96
CA ALA A 265 -42.00 13.93 4.33
C ALA A 265 -43.44 13.75 4.85
N ASP A 266 -44.12 14.88 5.14
CA ASP A 266 -45.47 14.92 5.74
C ASP A 266 -46.55 14.27 4.87
N ASP A 267 -46.30 14.10 3.57
CA ASP A 267 -47.23 13.55 2.56
C ASP A 267 -46.94 12.09 2.20
N TRP A 268 -46.02 11.43 2.92
CA TRP A 268 -45.77 10.00 2.71
C TRP A 268 -46.98 9.15 3.14
N GLU A 269 -47.69 8.59 2.17
CA GLU A 269 -48.62 7.49 2.40
C GLU A 269 -47.88 6.15 2.29
N ALA A 270 -48.28 5.16 3.11
CA ALA A 270 -47.70 3.82 3.09
C ALA A 270 -47.94 3.12 1.74
N GLY A 271 -47.04 3.35 0.78
CA GLY A 271 -47.04 2.80 -0.58
C GLY A 271 -46.16 1.57 -0.75
N ASP A 272 -45.90 1.21 -2.01
CA ASP A 272 -45.07 0.05 -2.41
C ASP A 272 -43.64 0.18 -1.87
N LYS A 273 -43.09 -0.94 -1.38
CA LYS A 273 -41.73 -1.04 -0.79
C LYS A 273 -40.74 -1.63 -1.80
N SER A 274 -40.93 -1.30 -3.07
CA SER A 274 -40.03 -1.70 -4.15
C SER A 274 -38.63 -1.13 -3.89
N ALA A 275 -37.57 -1.78 -4.37
CA ALA A 275 -36.20 -1.23 -4.25
C ALA A 275 -36.12 0.18 -4.84
N GLU A 276 -36.92 0.44 -5.88
CA GLU A 276 -36.98 1.72 -6.55
C GLU A 276 -37.61 2.83 -5.69
N ASP A 277 -38.53 2.45 -4.81
CA ASP A 277 -39.18 3.36 -3.88
C ASP A 277 -38.39 3.60 -2.60
N MET A 278 -37.45 2.72 -2.26
CA MET A 278 -36.70 2.84 -1.01
C MET A 278 -35.60 3.89 -1.07
N LEU A 279 -35.09 4.28 -2.25
CA LEU A 279 -34.01 5.28 -2.41
C LEU A 279 -32.73 4.97 -1.60
N ILE A 280 -32.52 3.71 -1.23
CA ILE A 280 -31.34 3.20 -0.50
C ILE A 280 -31.14 1.73 -0.85
N VAL A 281 -29.89 1.26 -0.85
CA VAL A 281 -29.58 -0.12 -1.24
C VAL A 281 -30.01 -1.09 -0.14
N ASN A 282 -30.72 -2.14 -0.51
CA ASN A 282 -30.88 -3.33 0.32
C ASN A 282 -30.11 -4.50 -0.31
N PRO A 283 -28.98 -4.94 0.29
CA PRO A 283 -28.18 -6.03 -0.27
C PRO A 283 -28.95 -7.34 -0.53
N ALA A 284 -30.01 -7.61 0.22
CA ALA A 284 -30.85 -8.79 0.02
C ALA A 284 -31.70 -8.73 -1.27
N GLN A 285 -31.91 -7.54 -1.82
CA GLN A 285 -32.65 -7.32 -3.07
C GLN A 285 -31.72 -7.21 -4.30
N LEU A 286 -30.40 -7.20 -4.10
CA LEU A 286 -29.43 -7.17 -5.19
C LEU A 286 -29.28 -8.55 -5.84
N GLU A 287 -29.12 -8.55 -7.17
CA GLU A 287 -28.96 -9.77 -7.95
C GLU A 287 -27.49 -10.22 -8.02
N GLY A 288 -27.27 -11.52 -7.80
CA GLY A 288 -25.98 -12.19 -7.95
C GLY A 288 -24.79 -11.41 -7.37
N ARG A 289 -23.77 -11.21 -8.22
CA ARG A 289 -22.48 -10.61 -7.85
C ARG A 289 -22.57 -9.19 -7.27
N LEU A 290 -23.65 -8.44 -7.53
CA LEU A 290 -23.78 -7.08 -6.99
C LEU A 290 -24.00 -7.09 -5.47
N ALA A 291 -24.74 -8.09 -4.98
CA ALA A 291 -24.93 -8.28 -3.55
C ALA A 291 -23.61 -8.66 -2.87
N ASP A 292 -22.89 -9.62 -3.46
CA ASP A 292 -21.65 -10.12 -2.88
C ASP A 292 -20.51 -9.08 -2.93
N SER A 293 -20.53 -8.19 -3.94
CA SER A 293 -19.57 -7.08 -4.06
C SER A 293 -19.58 -6.16 -2.83
N VAL A 294 -20.70 -6.06 -2.11
CA VAL A 294 -20.80 -5.33 -0.82
C VAL A 294 -19.92 -5.97 0.26
N CYS A 295 -19.70 -7.27 0.22
CA CYS A 295 -18.79 -7.96 1.13
C CYS A 295 -17.35 -7.95 0.59
N TYR A 296 -17.19 -8.10 -0.73
CA TYR A 296 -15.90 -8.22 -1.39
C TYR A 296 -15.02 -6.98 -1.25
N GLN A 297 -15.63 -5.80 -1.07
CA GLN A 297 -14.89 -4.56 -0.83
C GLN A 297 -13.87 -4.68 0.32
N CYS A 298 -14.17 -5.48 1.35
CA CYS A 298 -13.31 -5.65 2.54
C CYS A 298 -12.84 -7.09 2.78
N HIS A 299 -13.65 -8.10 2.43
CA HIS A 299 -13.35 -9.52 2.73
C HIS A 299 -12.65 -10.28 1.60
N MET A 300 -12.26 -9.56 0.53
CA MET A 300 -11.45 -10.10 -0.56
C MET A 300 -10.16 -9.30 -0.68
N GLY A 301 -9.04 -9.92 -0.31
CA GLY A 301 -7.72 -9.34 -0.48
C GLY A 301 -7.27 -9.36 -1.94
N GLY A 302 -7.44 -10.51 -2.60
CA GLY A 302 -6.79 -10.82 -3.86
C GLY A 302 -5.27 -10.96 -3.72
N LYS A 303 -4.65 -11.61 -4.69
CA LYS A 303 -3.19 -11.62 -4.83
C LYS A 303 -2.68 -10.24 -5.27
N HIS A 304 -3.43 -9.60 -6.17
CA HIS A 304 -3.24 -8.21 -6.58
C HIS A 304 -4.60 -7.55 -6.74
N ARG A 305 -4.73 -6.29 -6.31
CA ARG A 305 -5.96 -5.50 -6.44
C ARG A 305 -5.62 -4.17 -7.06
N VAL A 306 -5.86 -4.04 -8.37
CA VAL A 306 -5.47 -2.87 -9.15
C VAL A 306 -6.67 -1.96 -9.38
N LEU A 307 -6.60 -0.70 -8.93
CA LEU A 307 -7.60 0.32 -9.24
C LEU A 307 -7.70 0.55 -10.75
N ARG A 308 -8.92 0.72 -11.26
CA ARG A 308 -9.14 1.18 -12.64
C ARG A 308 -8.62 2.61 -12.78
N LYS A 309 -8.21 2.98 -14.00
CA LYS A 309 -7.71 4.33 -14.28
C LYS A 309 -8.76 5.36 -13.85
N GLY A 310 -8.32 6.38 -13.11
CA GLY A 310 -9.17 7.47 -12.62
C GLY A 310 -10.14 7.07 -11.50
N LYS A 311 -10.00 5.86 -10.94
CA LYS A 311 -10.78 5.41 -9.78
C LYS A 311 -9.96 5.46 -8.50
N THR A 312 -10.65 5.69 -7.39
CA THR A 312 -10.13 5.66 -6.03
C THR A 312 -10.84 4.60 -5.19
N TYR A 313 -10.31 4.30 -4.00
CA TYR A 313 -10.99 3.40 -3.05
C TYR A 313 -12.35 3.95 -2.58
N HIS A 314 -12.53 5.27 -2.65
CA HIS A 314 -13.74 5.99 -2.23
C HIS A 314 -14.84 6.00 -3.29
N ASP A 315 -14.63 5.44 -4.48
CA ASP A 315 -15.61 5.46 -5.57
C ASP A 315 -16.62 4.30 -5.51
N PHE A 316 -16.32 3.23 -4.75
CA PHE A 316 -17.23 2.10 -4.65
C PHE A 316 -18.50 2.50 -3.89
N ARG A 317 -19.66 2.12 -4.42
CA ARG A 317 -20.96 2.26 -3.77
C ARG A 317 -21.64 0.88 -3.72
N PRO A 318 -22.33 0.52 -2.63
CA PRO A 318 -23.12 -0.71 -2.59
C PRO A 318 -24.07 -0.79 -3.80
N GLY A 319 -24.19 -1.97 -4.41
CA GLY A 319 -24.89 -2.16 -5.68
C GLY A 319 -24.02 -2.04 -6.94
N MET A 320 -22.77 -1.56 -6.82
CA MET A 320 -21.77 -1.65 -7.89
C MET A 320 -21.12 -3.03 -7.93
N ALA A 321 -20.60 -3.40 -9.10
CA ALA A 321 -19.75 -4.58 -9.22
C ALA A 321 -18.32 -4.25 -8.81
N THR A 322 -17.59 -5.20 -8.21
CA THR A 322 -16.17 -5.01 -7.86
C THR A 322 -15.33 -4.56 -9.06
N GLU A 323 -15.58 -5.12 -10.25
CA GLU A 323 -14.87 -4.76 -11.49
C GLU A 323 -15.14 -3.35 -12.01
N ASP A 324 -16.09 -2.60 -11.43
CA ASP A 324 -16.28 -1.19 -11.75
C ASP A 324 -15.17 -0.32 -11.15
N ILE A 325 -14.52 -0.78 -10.08
CA ILE A 325 -13.49 -0.04 -9.34
C ILE A 325 -12.12 -0.74 -9.39
N TRP A 326 -12.10 -2.07 -9.25
CA TRP A 326 -10.87 -2.85 -9.15
C TRP A 326 -10.81 -3.99 -10.17
N THR A 327 -9.67 -4.19 -10.80
CA THR A 327 -9.33 -5.49 -11.38
C THR A 327 -8.59 -6.32 -10.33
N VAL A 328 -9.20 -7.41 -9.90
CA VAL A 328 -8.67 -8.28 -8.83
C VAL A 328 -8.08 -9.54 -9.46
N MET A 329 -6.83 -9.84 -9.13
CA MET A 329 -6.17 -11.09 -9.46
C MET A 329 -6.16 -11.98 -8.23
N VAL A 330 -6.46 -13.25 -8.41
CA VAL A 330 -6.51 -14.24 -7.33
C VAL A 330 -5.56 -15.40 -7.61
N SER A 331 -5.00 -15.95 -6.54
CA SER A 331 -4.19 -17.17 -6.61
C SER A 331 -5.10 -18.41 -6.66
N PRO A 332 -4.74 -19.45 -7.43
CA PRO A 332 -5.45 -20.72 -7.36
C PRO A 332 -5.19 -21.47 -6.05
N ALA A 333 -4.03 -21.26 -5.40
CA ALA A 333 -3.71 -21.83 -4.10
C ALA A 333 -4.38 -21.01 -2.98
N GLN A 334 -5.14 -21.69 -2.11
CA GLN A 334 -5.89 -21.06 -1.02
C GLN A 334 -5.22 -21.16 0.35
N VAL A 335 -4.19 -22.01 0.49
CA VAL A 335 -3.41 -22.17 1.71
C VAL A 335 -1.93 -22.29 1.38
N SER A 336 -1.08 -21.88 2.31
CA SER A 336 0.36 -22.07 2.27
C SER A 336 0.77 -23.53 2.50
N ALA A 337 2.05 -23.84 2.32
CA ALA A 337 2.59 -25.18 2.58
C ALA A 337 2.41 -25.64 4.04
N ASP A 338 2.30 -24.70 4.97
CA ASP A 338 2.06 -24.96 6.39
C ASP A 338 0.57 -25.08 6.73
N GLY A 339 -0.31 -24.93 5.73
CA GLY A 339 -1.77 -25.05 5.88
C GLY A 339 -2.45 -23.78 6.39
N ASN A 340 -1.76 -22.64 6.38
CA ASN A 340 -2.30 -21.35 6.78
C ASN A 340 -2.92 -20.62 5.58
N ALA A 341 -4.00 -19.90 5.80
CA ALA A 341 -4.64 -19.06 4.78
C ALA A 341 -4.27 -17.58 4.94
N GLU A 342 -4.38 -16.80 3.88
CA GLU A 342 -4.34 -15.34 3.99
C GLU A 342 -5.62 -14.85 4.71
N PHE A 343 -5.49 -13.85 5.59
CA PHE A 343 -6.60 -13.45 6.46
C PHE A 343 -7.82 -12.94 5.67
N LEU A 344 -7.59 -12.24 4.55
CA LEU A 344 -8.65 -11.71 3.69
C LEU A 344 -8.99 -12.61 2.49
N SER A 345 -8.69 -13.92 2.55
CA SER A 345 -8.97 -14.86 1.45
C SER A 345 -10.35 -15.55 1.51
N HIS A 346 -11.28 -14.99 2.30
CA HIS A 346 -12.58 -15.62 2.59
C HIS A 346 -13.40 -15.83 1.32
N VAL A 347 -13.37 -14.84 0.42
CA VAL A 347 -14.12 -14.84 -0.84
C VAL A 347 -13.53 -15.85 -1.82
N GLU A 348 -12.21 -15.86 -1.97
CA GLU A 348 -11.47 -16.78 -2.84
C GLU A 348 -11.68 -18.24 -2.41
N GLN A 349 -11.63 -18.48 -1.10
CA GLN A 349 -11.92 -19.79 -0.52
C GLN A 349 -13.37 -20.21 -0.78
N MET A 350 -14.33 -19.30 -0.57
CA MET A 350 -15.75 -19.55 -0.82
C MET A 350 -16.03 -19.88 -2.29
N GLU A 351 -15.49 -19.10 -3.23
CA GLU A 351 -15.57 -19.36 -4.68
C GLU A 351 -14.97 -20.71 -5.08
N SER A 352 -13.90 -21.13 -4.41
CA SER A 352 -13.31 -22.46 -4.65
C SER A 352 -14.14 -23.61 -4.07
N SER A 353 -15.08 -23.33 -3.16
CA SER A 353 -15.90 -24.34 -2.48
C SER A 353 -16.78 -25.12 -3.47
N ALA A 354 -16.93 -26.42 -3.22
CA ALA A 354 -17.89 -27.23 -3.96
C ALA A 354 -19.34 -26.85 -3.65
N CYS A 355 -19.61 -26.38 -2.42
CA CYS A 355 -20.92 -25.94 -1.97
C CYS A 355 -21.35 -24.67 -2.72
N PHE A 356 -20.46 -23.68 -2.76
CA PHE A 356 -20.73 -22.41 -3.44
C PHE A 356 -20.95 -22.62 -4.94
N ARG A 357 -20.01 -23.31 -5.62
CA ARG A 357 -20.13 -23.61 -7.06
C ARG A 357 -21.35 -24.46 -7.39
N GLY A 358 -21.68 -25.43 -6.53
CA GLY A 358 -22.86 -26.28 -6.69
C GLY A 358 -24.19 -25.59 -6.38
N SER A 359 -24.17 -24.40 -5.79
CA SER A 359 -25.38 -23.62 -5.48
C SER A 359 -25.93 -22.85 -6.68
N GLU A 360 -25.18 -22.77 -7.79
CA GLU A 360 -25.57 -22.02 -9.00
C GLU A 360 -26.00 -20.57 -8.70
N GLY A 361 -25.26 -19.89 -7.80
CA GLY A 361 -25.48 -18.49 -7.43
C GLY A 361 -26.54 -18.25 -6.35
N GLN A 362 -27.06 -19.31 -5.72
CA GLN A 362 -28.04 -19.20 -4.62
C GLN A 362 -27.38 -19.00 -3.25
N MET A 363 -26.14 -19.48 -3.06
CA MET A 363 -25.40 -19.31 -1.82
C MET A 363 -24.64 -17.98 -1.81
N ARG A 364 -24.69 -17.26 -0.69
CA ARG A 364 -24.01 -15.97 -0.45
C ARG A 364 -23.45 -15.91 0.98
N CYS A 365 -22.69 -14.87 1.29
CA CYS A 365 -22.18 -14.64 2.65
C CYS A 365 -23.34 -14.63 3.67
N THR A 366 -24.44 -13.98 3.33
CA THR A 366 -25.64 -13.84 4.17
C THR A 366 -26.50 -15.11 4.27
N THR A 367 -26.23 -16.14 3.46
CA THR A 367 -26.82 -17.48 3.66
C THR A 367 -26.38 -18.06 5.01
N CYS A 368 -25.14 -17.73 5.44
CA CYS A 368 -24.55 -18.26 6.66
C CYS A 368 -24.36 -17.20 7.76
N HIS A 369 -24.19 -15.93 7.42
CA HIS A 369 -23.95 -14.86 8.40
C HIS A 369 -25.12 -13.88 8.46
N ASP A 370 -25.43 -13.42 9.66
CA ASP A 370 -26.26 -12.23 9.83
C ASP A 370 -25.32 -11.01 9.86
N PRO A 371 -25.41 -10.07 8.90
CA PRO A 371 -24.50 -8.92 8.85
C PRO A 371 -24.76 -7.90 9.97
N HIS A 372 -25.90 -7.98 10.65
CA HIS A 372 -26.27 -7.05 11.72
C HIS A 372 -26.04 -7.65 13.11
N ARG A 373 -25.91 -8.97 13.24
CA ARG A 373 -25.85 -9.66 14.53
C ARG A 373 -24.82 -10.79 14.54
N SER A 374 -24.00 -10.81 15.58
CA SER A 374 -23.11 -11.93 15.86
C SER A 374 -23.75 -12.88 16.88
N PRO A 375 -23.79 -14.20 16.63
CA PRO A 375 -24.30 -15.16 17.60
C PRO A 375 -23.41 -15.20 18.85
N LYS A 376 -24.04 -15.30 20.03
CA LYS A 376 -23.33 -15.45 21.31
C LYS A 376 -22.52 -16.73 21.33
N PRO A 377 -21.38 -16.78 22.06
CA PRO A 377 -20.50 -17.97 22.09
C PRO A 377 -21.24 -19.30 22.32
N GLU A 378 -22.20 -19.32 23.23
CA GLU A 378 -23.03 -20.48 23.58
C GLU A 378 -24.04 -20.89 22.49
N GLU A 379 -24.43 -19.97 21.62
CA GLU A 379 -25.40 -20.18 20.53
C GLU A 379 -24.72 -20.54 19.20
N ARG A 380 -23.44 -20.17 19.01
CA ARG A 380 -22.67 -20.28 17.75
C ARG A 380 -22.80 -21.66 17.10
N ALA A 381 -22.59 -22.74 17.86
CA ALA A 381 -22.60 -24.10 17.31
C ALA A 381 -23.99 -24.48 16.76
N ALA A 382 -25.07 -24.11 17.45
CA ALA A 382 -26.43 -24.36 17.00
C ALA A 382 -26.81 -23.49 15.80
N PHE A 383 -26.48 -22.20 15.87
CA PHE A 383 -26.77 -21.20 14.84
C PHE A 383 -26.19 -21.59 13.47
N TYR A 384 -24.92 -21.98 13.41
CA TYR A 384 -24.28 -22.37 12.15
C TYR A 384 -24.71 -23.76 11.69
N ARG A 385 -24.95 -24.70 12.62
CA ARG A 385 -25.48 -26.04 12.28
C ARG A 385 -26.83 -25.96 11.59
N GLU A 386 -27.73 -25.09 12.06
CA GLU A 386 -29.05 -24.88 11.43
C GLU A 386 -28.93 -24.44 9.97
N ARG A 387 -28.00 -23.51 9.68
CA ARG A 387 -27.71 -23.06 8.31
C ARG A 387 -27.17 -24.17 7.43
N CYS A 388 -26.23 -24.97 7.92
CA CYS A 388 -25.78 -26.16 7.18
C CYS A 388 -26.97 -27.09 6.88
N ASN A 389 -27.85 -27.30 7.86
CA ASN A 389 -28.99 -28.19 7.73
C ASN A 389 -30.11 -27.66 6.83
N SER A 390 -30.12 -26.37 6.47
CA SER A 390 -31.04 -25.84 5.45
C SER A 390 -30.89 -26.54 4.09
N CYS A 391 -29.69 -27.04 3.78
CA CYS A 391 -29.41 -27.84 2.58
C CYS A 391 -29.09 -29.32 2.90
N HIS A 392 -28.66 -29.61 4.13
CA HIS A 392 -28.16 -30.94 4.52
C HIS A 392 -29.08 -31.73 5.46
N SER A 393 -30.34 -31.31 5.67
CA SER A 393 -31.30 -32.00 6.55
C SER A 393 -31.42 -33.51 6.28
N ASP A 394 -31.40 -33.90 5.01
CA ASP A 394 -31.75 -35.27 4.60
C ASP A 394 -30.53 -36.19 4.49
N ARG A 395 -29.33 -35.64 4.23
CA ARG A 395 -28.08 -36.42 4.18
C ARG A 395 -27.37 -36.45 5.53
N GLY A 396 -27.47 -35.37 6.31
CA GLY A 396 -26.86 -35.22 7.62
C GLY A 396 -25.34 -35.43 7.66
N CYS A 397 -24.78 -35.41 8.87
CA CYS A 397 -23.41 -35.88 9.09
C CYS A 397 -23.43 -37.41 9.24
N SER A 398 -22.51 -38.10 8.58
CA SER A 398 -22.40 -39.57 8.66
C SER A 398 -21.84 -40.08 9.99
N LEU A 399 -21.32 -39.20 10.84
CA LEU A 399 -20.82 -39.57 12.16
C LEU A 399 -21.99 -39.77 13.16
N PRO A 400 -21.91 -40.78 14.05
CA PRO A 400 -22.86 -40.94 15.16
C PRO A 400 -23.00 -39.65 15.98
N ILE A 401 -24.19 -39.41 16.55
CA ILE A 401 -24.42 -38.20 17.35
C ILE A 401 -23.49 -38.16 18.56
N GLU A 402 -23.21 -39.32 19.15
CA GLU A 402 -22.35 -39.48 20.32
C GLU A 402 -20.92 -39.02 20.03
N GLU A 403 -20.42 -39.23 18.81
CA GLU A 403 -19.10 -38.77 18.36
C GLU A 403 -19.12 -37.27 18.08
N ARG A 404 -20.19 -36.76 17.46
CA ARG A 404 -20.33 -35.33 17.15
C ARG A 404 -20.39 -34.46 18.40
N GLU A 405 -21.03 -34.96 19.45
CA GLU A 405 -21.20 -34.25 20.72
C GLU A 405 -19.94 -34.24 21.60
N GLN A 406 -18.91 -35.02 21.27
CA GLN A 406 -17.67 -34.99 22.03
C GLN A 406 -16.92 -33.65 21.89
N PRO A 407 -16.28 -33.17 22.96
CA PRO A 407 -15.30 -32.08 22.85
C PRO A 407 -14.13 -32.47 21.92
N PRO A 408 -13.56 -31.53 21.16
CA PRO A 408 -13.89 -30.10 21.12
C PRO A 408 -15.02 -29.73 20.14
N ALA A 409 -15.58 -30.69 19.39
CA ALA A 409 -16.57 -30.41 18.36
C ALA A 409 -17.91 -29.94 18.92
N LEU A 410 -18.40 -30.54 20.02
CA LEU A 410 -19.64 -30.14 20.70
C LEU A 410 -20.82 -29.95 19.73
N ASN A 411 -20.94 -30.87 18.77
CA ASN A 411 -21.93 -30.90 17.70
C ASN A 411 -21.90 -29.68 16.76
N SER A 412 -20.78 -28.97 16.68
CA SER A 412 -20.53 -27.89 15.72
C SER A 412 -20.07 -28.47 14.38
N CYS A 413 -20.87 -28.28 13.33
CA CYS A 413 -20.47 -28.64 11.96
C CYS A 413 -19.23 -27.85 11.53
N ALA A 414 -19.16 -26.56 11.88
CA ALA A 414 -18.06 -25.68 11.52
C ALA A 414 -16.73 -26.15 12.10
N HIS A 415 -16.72 -26.80 13.26
CA HIS A 415 -15.47 -27.29 13.87
C HIS A 415 -14.67 -28.23 12.94
N CYS A 416 -15.34 -29.12 12.22
CA CYS A 416 -14.67 -30.06 11.30
C CYS A 416 -14.67 -29.60 9.84
N HIS A 417 -15.69 -28.86 9.42
CA HIS A 417 -15.89 -28.49 8.01
C HIS A 417 -15.33 -27.11 7.66
N LEU A 418 -15.15 -26.23 8.65
CA LEU A 418 -14.50 -24.93 8.53
C LEU A 418 -13.41 -24.82 9.62
N PRO A 419 -12.42 -25.72 9.64
CA PRO A 419 -11.39 -25.71 10.67
C PRO A 419 -10.67 -24.36 10.71
N SER A 420 -10.33 -23.90 11.91
CA SER A 420 -9.52 -22.70 12.08
C SER A 420 -8.06 -23.05 11.81
N SER A 421 -7.38 -22.20 11.03
CA SER A 421 -5.95 -22.29 10.73
C SER A 421 -5.28 -20.95 11.02
N GLY A 422 -3.96 -20.95 11.20
CA GLY A 422 -3.22 -19.69 11.35
C GLY A 422 -3.35 -18.82 10.10
N SER A 423 -3.20 -17.52 10.26
CA SER A 423 -3.02 -16.61 9.13
C SER A 423 -1.56 -16.62 8.64
N SER A 424 -1.35 -16.57 7.32
CA SER A 424 -0.01 -16.48 6.72
C SER A 424 0.56 -15.06 6.69
N ASP A 425 -0.27 -14.05 6.84
CA ASP A 425 0.04 -12.62 6.62
C ASP A 425 -0.21 -11.72 7.85
N ILE A 426 -0.99 -12.20 8.83
CA ILE A 426 -1.25 -11.53 10.09
C ILE A 426 -0.78 -12.41 11.26
N PRO A 427 0.31 -12.03 11.96
CA PRO A 427 0.83 -12.80 13.08
C PRO A 427 -0.23 -13.07 14.15
N HIS A 428 -0.16 -14.23 14.79
CA HIS A 428 -0.94 -14.55 16.00
C HIS A 428 -2.47 -14.47 15.83
N THR A 429 -2.96 -14.51 14.60
CA THR A 429 -4.38 -14.58 14.29
C THR A 429 -4.72 -15.88 13.59
N SER A 430 -6.00 -16.23 13.61
CA SER A 430 -6.53 -17.40 12.92
C SER A 430 -7.73 -17.03 12.05
N ALA A 431 -7.93 -17.83 10.99
CA ALA A 431 -9.06 -17.69 10.07
C ALA A 431 -9.70 -19.07 9.84
N SER A 432 -11.03 -19.07 9.75
CA SER A 432 -11.79 -20.27 9.41
C SER A 432 -11.68 -20.58 7.92
N ASP A 433 -11.60 -21.86 7.59
CA ASP A 433 -11.53 -22.32 6.20
C ASP A 433 -12.90 -22.23 5.49
N HIS A 434 -13.06 -21.20 4.66
CA HIS A 434 -14.29 -20.92 3.91
C HIS A 434 -14.44 -21.77 2.64
N ARG A 435 -13.54 -22.75 2.40
CA ARG A 435 -13.74 -23.75 1.35
C ARG A 435 -14.82 -24.77 1.73
N ILE A 436 -15.18 -24.85 3.01
CA ILE A 436 -16.23 -25.72 3.56
C ILE A 436 -15.95 -27.19 3.19
N LEU A 437 -14.86 -27.72 3.74
CA LEU A 437 -14.34 -29.02 3.35
C LEU A 437 -15.25 -30.15 3.87
N ARG A 438 -15.47 -31.20 3.06
CA ARG A 438 -16.25 -32.37 3.49
C ARG A 438 -15.61 -33.12 4.66
N LYS A 439 -14.30 -33.05 4.81
CA LYS A 439 -13.53 -33.61 5.92
C LYS A 439 -12.41 -32.65 6.27
N PRO A 440 -11.92 -32.64 7.52
CA PRO A 440 -10.72 -31.90 7.87
C PRO A 440 -9.56 -32.26 6.92
N PRO A 441 -8.77 -31.28 6.46
CA PRO A 441 -7.72 -31.53 5.47
C PRO A 441 -6.60 -32.36 6.09
N THR A 442 -6.13 -33.38 5.37
CA THR A 442 -4.90 -34.10 5.72
C THR A 442 -3.67 -33.31 5.26
N LYS A 443 -2.48 -33.70 5.72
CA LYS A 443 -1.22 -33.11 5.24
C LYS A 443 -1.06 -33.21 3.71
N ASN A 444 -1.54 -34.31 3.12
CA ASN A 444 -1.49 -34.47 1.67
C ASN A 444 -2.46 -33.52 0.95
N ASP A 445 -3.64 -33.28 1.53
CA ASP A 445 -4.62 -32.34 0.97
C ASP A 445 -4.06 -30.91 1.00
N VAL A 446 -3.43 -30.51 2.11
CA VAL A 446 -2.73 -29.21 2.24
C VAL A 446 -1.64 -29.08 1.18
N ALA A 447 -0.77 -30.08 1.05
CA ALA A 447 0.30 -30.08 0.06
C ALA A 447 -0.22 -30.05 -1.37
N GLN A 448 -1.37 -30.67 -1.66
CA GLN A 448 -1.99 -30.58 -2.98
C GLN A 448 -2.58 -29.21 -3.24
N GLU A 449 -3.24 -28.58 -2.26
CA GLU A 449 -3.81 -27.25 -2.39
C GLU A 449 -2.72 -26.18 -2.60
N SER A 450 -1.68 -26.20 -1.76
CA SER A 450 -0.58 -25.24 -1.83
C SER A 450 0.19 -25.32 -3.16
N ASN A 451 0.08 -26.44 -3.88
CA ASN A 451 0.74 -26.70 -5.15
C ASN A 451 -0.14 -26.46 -6.38
N ARG A 452 -1.34 -25.88 -6.25
CA ARG A 452 -2.27 -25.63 -7.38
C ARG A 452 -1.76 -24.64 -8.44
N GLY A 453 -0.52 -24.18 -8.33
CA GLY A 453 0.15 -23.26 -9.26
C GLY A 453 0.30 -21.88 -8.65
N VAL A 454 1.21 -21.09 -9.22
CA VAL A 454 1.52 -19.71 -8.77
C VAL A 454 1.02 -18.65 -9.74
N ALA A 455 0.48 -19.06 -10.89
CA ALA A 455 -0.05 -18.14 -11.89
C ALA A 455 -1.43 -17.66 -11.45
N TRP A 456 -1.53 -16.39 -11.12
CA TRP A 456 -2.79 -15.75 -10.78
C TRP A 456 -3.70 -15.58 -12.02
N SER A 457 -5.01 -15.49 -11.77
CA SER A 457 -6.05 -15.23 -12.77
C SER A 457 -6.91 -14.05 -12.33
N ILE A 458 -7.64 -13.42 -13.25
CA ILE A 458 -8.60 -12.36 -12.90
C ILE A 458 -9.85 -12.99 -12.27
N PHE A 459 -10.29 -12.42 -11.15
CA PHE A 459 -11.42 -12.88 -10.36
C PHE A 459 -12.73 -12.88 -11.17
N ASP A 460 -13.55 -13.92 -10.96
CA ASP A 460 -14.87 -14.13 -11.58
C ASP A 460 -14.88 -13.98 -13.12
N ASN A 461 -13.75 -14.28 -13.78
CA ASN A 461 -13.57 -14.07 -15.22
C ASN A 461 -14.00 -12.66 -15.70
N SER A 462 -13.85 -11.65 -14.83
CA SER A 462 -14.28 -10.28 -15.11
C SER A 462 -13.51 -9.67 -16.29
N ASP A 463 -12.39 -10.24 -16.70
CA ASP A 463 -11.67 -9.90 -17.92
C ASP A 463 -12.50 -10.09 -19.20
N GLN A 464 -13.49 -10.98 -19.20
CA GLN A 464 -14.43 -11.14 -20.31
C GLN A 464 -15.45 -10.01 -20.39
N ARG A 465 -15.63 -9.27 -19.29
CA ARG A 465 -16.61 -8.17 -19.14
C ARG A 465 -15.96 -6.79 -19.25
N MET A 466 -14.64 -6.72 -19.39
CA MET A 466 -13.87 -5.47 -19.45
C MET A 466 -13.20 -5.27 -20.82
N PRO A 467 -12.96 -4.02 -21.25
CA PRO A 467 -12.14 -3.75 -22.42
C PRO A 467 -10.72 -4.35 -22.27
N GLN A 468 -10.17 -4.88 -23.36
CA GLN A 468 -8.87 -5.56 -23.33
C GLN A 468 -7.74 -4.69 -22.79
N TRP A 469 -7.75 -3.39 -23.10
CA TRP A 469 -6.73 -2.45 -22.63
C TRP A 469 -6.76 -2.27 -21.10
N VAL A 470 -7.95 -2.33 -20.47
CA VAL A 470 -8.11 -2.27 -19.00
C VAL A 470 -7.46 -3.51 -18.37
N VAL A 471 -7.74 -4.67 -18.95
CA VAL A 471 -7.14 -5.94 -18.53
C VAL A 471 -5.62 -5.93 -18.67
N GLN A 472 -5.10 -5.42 -19.79
CA GLN A 472 -3.67 -5.31 -20.04
C GLN A 472 -2.98 -4.35 -19.05
N ARG A 473 -3.56 -3.17 -18.82
CA ARG A 473 -3.09 -2.20 -17.82
C ARG A 473 -3.01 -2.83 -16.44
N ALA A 474 -4.08 -3.48 -16.00
CA ALA A 474 -4.13 -4.11 -14.68
C ALA A 474 -3.06 -5.20 -14.55
N LYS A 475 -2.92 -6.07 -15.55
CA LYS A 475 -1.88 -7.11 -15.57
C LYS A 475 -0.47 -6.52 -15.55
N ALA A 476 -0.22 -5.42 -16.24
CA ALA A 476 1.06 -4.74 -16.24
C ALA A 476 1.42 -4.19 -14.85
N LEU A 477 0.46 -3.55 -14.17
CA LEU A 477 0.65 -3.03 -12.81
C LEU A 477 0.79 -4.15 -11.77
N ALA A 478 0.05 -5.25 -11.89
CA ALA A 478 0.21 -6.42 -11.02
C ALA A 478 1.57 -7.10 -11.21
N LEU A 479 2.02 -7.27 -12.45
CA LEU A 479 3.37 -7.80 -12.74
C LEU A 479 4.47 -6.87 -12.19
N ALA A 480 4.27 -5.56 -12.29
CA ALA A 480 5.15 -4.57 -11.69
C ALA A 480 5.22 -4.72 -10.16
N GLU A 481 4.08 -4.83 -9.49
CA GLU A 481 4.04 -5.06 -8.05
C GLU A 481 4.77 -6.36 -7.67
N GLN A 482 4.45 -7.47 -8.34
CA GLN A 482 5.09 -8.77 -8.10
C GLN A 482 6.61 -8.73 -8.33
N ALA A 483 7.06 -8.08 -9.41
CA ALA A 483 8.48 -7.96 -9.71
C ALA A 483 9.24 -7.16 -8.63
N MET A 484 8.61 -6.14 -8.02
CA MET A 484 9.20 -5.41 -6.90
C MET A 484 9.28 -6.26 -5.63
N GLN A 485 8.24 -7.04 -5.33
CA GLN A 485 8.19 -7.90 -4.14
C GLN A 485 9.22 -9.04 -4.22
N GLU A 486 9.32 -9.72 -5.36
CA GLU A 486 10.18 -10.90 -5.53
C GLU A 486 11.64 -10.55 -5.89
N SER A 487 11.91 -9.30 -6.29
CA SER A 487 13.22 -8.86 -6.78
C SER A 487 13.78 -9.73 -7.92
N ASP A 488 12.90 -10.31 -8.74
CA ASP A 488 13.26 -11.21 -9.84
C ASP A 488 13.53 -10.42 -11.13
N GLN A 489 14.70 -10.66 -11.74
CA GLN A 489 15.13 -9.95 -12.95
C GLN A 489 14.30 -10.30 -14.18
N ARG A 490 13.82 -11.53 -14.30
CA ARG A 490 12.97 -11.95 -15.42
C ARG A 490 11.59 -11.31 -15.31
N LEU A 491 10.99 -11.32 -14.12
CA LEU A 491 9.73 -10.63 -13.84
C LEU A 491 9.88 -9.13 -14.10
N THR A 492 10.99 -8.53 -13.70
CA THR A 492 11.31 -7.11 -13.99
C THR A 492 11.25 -6.81 -15.50
N LEU A 493 11.87 -7.64 -16.34
CA LEU A 493 11.83 -7.45 -17.80
C LEU A 493 10.42 -7.66 -18.37
N GLN A 494 9.65 -8.61 -17.83
CA GLN A 494 8.27 -8.83 -18.22
C GLN A 494 7.36 -7.66 -17.84
N ALA A 495 7.54 -7.10 -16.65
CA ALA A 495 6.82 -5.92 -16.17
C ALA A 495 7.13 -4.72 -17.07
N ILE A 496 8.40 -4.44 -17.39
CA ILE A 496 8.78 -3.36 -18.32
C ILE A 496 8.05 -3.51 -19.67
N ALA A 497 8.09 -4.70 -20.27
CA ALA A 497 7.43 -4.92 -21.56
C ALA A 497 5.90 -4.74 -21.49
N ALA A 498 5.27 -5.21 -20.41
CA ALA A 498 3.83 -5.05 -20.20
C ALA A 498 3.43 -3.59 -19.96
N LEU A 499 4.21 -2.84 -19.18
CA LEU A 499 3.99 -1.41 -18.92
C LEU A 499 4.19 -0.58 -20.21
N GLU A 500 5.21 -0.89 -21.01
CA GLU A 500 5.42 -0.24 -22.32
C GLU A 500 4.24 -0.47 -23.27
N GLU A 501 3.67 -1.68 -23.29
CA GLU A 501 2.47 -1.97 -24.09
C GLU A 501 1.25 -1.20 -23.56
N ALA A 502 1.04 -1.16 -22.25
CA ALA A 502 -0.05 -0.40 -21.64
C ALA A 502 0.00 1.10 -22.02
N LEU A 503 1.19 1.70 -22.06
CA LEU A 503 1.37 3.09 -22.47
C LEU A 503 1.16 3.35 -23.98
N ARG A 504 1.16 2.31 -24.83
CA ARG A 504 0.76 2.48 -26.25
C ARG A 504 -0.74 2.73 -26.39
N HIS A 505 -1.53 2.18 -25.49
CA HIS A 505 -2.97 2.42 -25.42
C HIS A 505 -3.27 3.75 -24.74
N ASP A 506 -2.51 4.07 -23.69
CA ASP A 506 -2.72 5.28 -22.90
C ASP A 506 -1.39 5.92 -22.49
N PRO A 507 -0.87 6.86 -23.31
CA PRO A 507 0.43 7.49 -23.06
C PRO A 507 0.48 8.38 -21.82
N TYR A 508 -0.66 8.65 -21.16
CA TYR A 508 -0.78 9.61 -20.06
C TYR A 508 -1.19 8.95 -18.73
N ASP A 509 -1.07 7.63 -18.64
CA ASP A 509 -1.32 6.92 -17.40
C ASP A 509 -0.17 7.14 -16.40
N VAL A 510 -0.44 7.94 -15.37
CA VAL A 510 0.54 8.34 -14.34
C VAL A 510 1.09 7.12 -13.59
N GLU A 511 0.23 6.18 -13.20
CA GLU A 511 0.63 4.99 -12.46
C GLU A 511 1.56 4.09 -13.29
N VAL A 512 1.20 3.88 -14.56
CA VAL A 512 1.98 3.03 -15.47
C VAL A 512 3.31 3.72 -15.83
N SER A 513 3.29 5.01 -16.16
CA SER A 513 4.51 5.77 -16.50
C SER A 513 5.46 5.92 -15.31
N SER A 514 4.92 6.18 -14.11
CA SER A 514 5.69 6.19 -12.86
C SER A 514 6.32 4.83 -12.59
N SER A 515 5.53 3.75 -12.64
CA SER A 515 6.02 2.37 -12.44
C SER A 515 7.14 2.04 -13.44
N LEU A 516 6.95 2.38 -14.71
CA LEU A 516 7.96 2.16 -15.75
C LEU A 516 9.24 2.97 -15.49
N GLY A 517 9.11 4.22 -15.03
CA GLY A 517 10.23 5.04 -14.57
C GLY A 517 11.04 4.38 -13.46
N VAL A 518 10.37 3.84 -12.44
CA VAL A 518 10.99 3.11 -11.32
C VAL A 518 11.75 1.87 -11.82
N PHE A 519 11.17 1.06 -12.70
CA PHE A 519 11.86 -0.10 -13.25
C PHE A 519 13.09 0.28 -14.08
N TYR A 520 13.05 1.42 -14.76
CA TYR A 520 14.23 1.95 -15.44
C TYR A 520 15.30 2.47 -14.47
N CYS A 521 14.93 2.95 -13.27
CA CYS A 521 15.90 3.21 -12.20
C CYS A 521 16.62 1.91 -11.78
N VAL A 522 15.85 0.85 -11.51
CA VAL A 522 16.39 -0.44 -11.04
C VAL A 522 17.26 -1.11 -12.10
N THR A 523 16.88 -1.01 -13.38
CA THR A 523 17.65 -1.56 -14.52
C THR A 523 18.76 -0.63 -15.01
N ARG A 524 19.00 0.50 -14.31
CA ARG A 524 20.12 1.44 -14.57
C ARG A 524 20.05 2.08 -15.96
N ASN A 525 18.85 2.28 -16.49
CA ASN A 525 18.62 3.05 -17.70
C ASN A 525 18.18 4.48 -17.33
N ASP A 526 19.14 5.27 -16.86
CA ASP A 526 18.91 6.61 -16.30
C ASP A 526 18.17 7.54 -17.27
N ALA A 527 18.43 7.42 -18.57
CA ALA A 527 17.76 8.22 -19.59
C ALA A 527 16.26 7.91 -19.72
N LYS A 528 15.90 6.62 -19.77
CA LYS A 528 14.48 6.21 -19.80
C LYS A 528 13.80 6.44 -18.45
N ALA A 529 14.51 6.25 -17.35
CA ALA A 529 13.99 6.51 -16.01
C ALA A 529 13.57 7.97 -15.86
N MET A 530 14.48 8.91 -16.15
CA MET A 530 14.17 10.34 -16.11
C MET A 530 13.00 10.70 -17.04
N ARG A 531 13.00 10.20 -18.28
CA ARG A 531 11.92 10.47 -19.25
C ARG A 531 10.54 10.09 -18.70
N TRP A 532 10.40 8.87 -18.17
CA TRP A 532 9.09 8.36 -17.75
C TRP A 532 8.65 8.95 -16.41
N LEU A 533 9.58 9.23 -15.50
CA LEU A 533 9.28 9.98 -14.28
C LEU A 533 8.85 11.41 -14.58
N GLU A 534 9.51 12.10 -15.52
CA GLU A 534 9.10 13.43 -15.98
C GLU A 534 7.76 13.40 -16.73
N ALA A 535 7.46 12.35 -17.50
CA ALA A 535 6.16 12.17 -18.14
C ALA A 535 5.03 12.04 -17.12
N ALA A 536 5.23 11.23 -16.07
CA ALA A 536 4.27 11.12 -14.98
C ALA A 536 4.04 12.49 -14.29
N LEU A 537 5.13 13.21 -13.97
CA LEU A 537 5.06 14.52 -13.32
C LEU A 537 4.50 15.65 -14.20
N GLN A 538 4.46 15.47 -15.52
CA GLN A 538 3.78 16.40 -16.42
C GLN A 538 2.26 16.27 -16.37
N VAL A 539 1.77 15.06 -16.09
CA VAL A 539 0.34 14.78 -15.95
C VAL A 539 -0.11 15.08 -14.51
N ASP A 540 0.63 14.59 -13.52
CA ASP A 540 0.42 14.90 -12.11
C ASP A 540 1.72 15.40 -11.44
N PRO A 541 1.88 16.73 -11.29
CA PRO A 541 3.05 17.34 -10.65
C PRO A 541 3.26 16.96 -9.18
N HIS A 542 2.22 16.44 -8.50
CA HIS A 542 2.27 16.05 -7.09
C HIS A 542 2.35 14.53 -6.90
N HIS A 543 2.55 13.77 -7.99
CA HIS A 543 2.61 12.31 -7.91
C HIS A 543 3.80 11.86 -7.04
N GLU A 544 3.49 11.38 -5.84
CA GLU A 544 4.47 11.17 -4.77
C GLU A 544 5.60 10.22 -5.17
N LEU A 545 5.25 9.06 -5.74
CA LEU A 545 6.22 8.04 -6.14
C LEU A 545 7.15 8.58 -7.23
N SER A 546 6.62 9.36 -8.17
CA SER A 546 7.43 9.96 -9.23
C SER A 546 8.34 11.07 -8.71
N LEU A 547 7.84 11.94 -7.82
CA LEU A 547 8.65 13.01 -7.20
C LEU A 547 9.85 12.43 -6.43
N LYS A 548 9.62 11.38 -5.62
CA LYS A 548 10.67 10.69 -4.87
C LYS A 548 11.76 10.12 -5.78
N ASN A 549 11.34 9.34 -6.78
CA ASN A 549 12.25 8.65 -7.68
C ASN A 549 12.96 9.62 -8.63
N HIS A 550 12.28 10.67 -9.09
CA HIS A 550 12.88 11.72 -9.90
C HIS A 550 13.93 12.50 -9.10
N GLY A 551 13.66 12.84 -7.84
CA GLY A 551 14.64 13.45 -6.94
C GLY A 551 15.89 12.58 -6.73
N MET A 552 15.69 11.28 -6.49
CA MET A 552 16.77 10.31 -6.34
C MET A 552 17.61 10.17 -7.62
N MET A 553 16.96 10.05 -8.77
CA MET A 553 17.63 9.91 -10.07
C MET A 553 18.40 11.19 -10.45
N ALA A 554 17.83 12.37 -10.14
CA ALA A 554 18.50 13.64 -10.33
C ALA A 554 19.75 13.78 -9.46
N LEU A 555 19.73 13.28 -8.21
CA LEU A 555 20.95 13.20 -7.38
C LEU A 555 21.99 12.27 -8.00
N GLN A 556 21.60 11.07 -8.44
CA GLN A 556 22.49 10.09 -9.05
C GLN A 556 23.17 10.62 -10.32
N THR A 557 22.43 11.35 -11.14
CA THR A 557 22.89 11.89 -12.44
C THR A 557 23.52 13.28 -12.33
N GLY A 558 23.58 13.87 -11.13
CA GLY A 558 24.17 15.19 -10.90
C GLY A 558 23.29 16.38 -11.31
N MET A 559 22.01 16.15 -11.64
CA MET A 559 21.03 17.20 -11.95
C MET A 559 20.48 17.85 -10.68
N LEU A 560 21.36 18.41 -9.86
CA LEU A 560 21.07 18.81 -8.48
C LEU A 560 19.91 19.80 -8.34
N ASP A 561 19.75 20.76 -9.27
CA ASP A 561 18.64 21.72 -9.23
C ASP A 561 17.27 21.06 -9.48
N LYS A 562 17.21 20.07 -10.38
CA LYS A 562 15.99 19.27 -10.60
C LYS A 562 15.69 18.45 -9.35
N GLY A 563 16.70 17.80 -8.79
CA GLY A 563 16.54 16.99 -7.58
C GLY A 563 16.08 17.81 -6.38
N ARG A 564 16.61 19.03 -6.21
CA ARG A 564 16.17 19.97 -5.17
C ARG A 564 14.68 20.27 -5.27
N ARG A 565 14.22 20.72 -6.45
CA ARG A 565 12.79 21.04 -6.69
C ARG A 565 11.88 19.84 -6.48
N SER A 566 12.35 18.65 -6.86
CA SER A 566 11.59 17.41 -6.72
C SER A 566 11.40 17.04 -5.25
N PHE A 567 12.45 17.16 -4.43
CA PHE A 567 12.33 16.92 -2.99
C PHE A 567 11.58 18.03 -2.26
N GLU A 568 11.66 19.28 -2.71
CA GLU A 568 10.82 20.37 -2.19
C GLU A 568 9.34 20.08 -2.45
N SER A 569 8.97 19.75 -3.69
CA SER A 569 7.59 19.38 -4.04
C SER A 569 7.17 18.08 -3.34
N TYR A 570 8.08 17.09 -3.22
CA TYR A 570 7.82 15.86 -2.48
C TYR A 570 7.46 16.15 -1.02
N LEU A 571 8.16 17.08 -0.37
CA LEU A 571 7.89 17.45 1.03
C LEU A 571 6.57 18.19 1.22
N GLU A 572 6.02 18.81 0.17
CA GLU A 572 4.65 19.35 0.18
C GLU A 572 3.60 18.22 0.20
N VAL A 573 3.91 17.06 -0.41
CA VAL A 573 3.05 15.86 -0.54
C VAL A 573 3.28 14.82 0.56
N ASN A 574 4.49 14.65 1.06
CA ASN A 574 4.79 13.78 2.18
C ASN A 574 5.98 14.31 2.98
N GLN A 575 5.67 14.95 4.10
CA GLN A 575 6.65 15.61 4.95
C GLN A 575 7.26 14.69 6.02
N TRP A 576 6.84 13.43 6.04
CA TRP A 576 7.10 12.44 7.09
C TRP A 576 7.93 11.23 6.58
N ASP A 577 8.21 11.14 5.28
CA ASP A 577 9.13 10.13 4.75
C ASP A 577 10.59 10.45 5.11
N GLY A 578 11.08 9.81 6.17
CA GLY A 578 12.46 9.92 6.64
C GLY A 578 13.52 9.58 5.58
N THR A 579 13.18 8.79 4.55
CA THR A 579 14.16 8.25 3.59
C THR A 579 14.68 9.28 2.58
N ILE A 580 13.93 10.37 2.35
CA ILE A 580 14.33 11.41 1.37
C ILE A 580 15.28 12.46 1.97
N PHE A 581 15.34 12.58 3.30
CA PHE A 581 16.12 13.63 3.97
C PHE A 581 17.64 13.50 3.75
N GLY A 582 18.17 12.27 3.67
CA GLY A 582 19.59 12.07 3.36
C GLY A 582 19.96 12.51 1.95
N PRO A 583 19.29 11.99 0.90
CA PRO A 583 19.45 12.47 -0.47
C PRO A 583 19.26 13.99 -0.60
N TYR A 584 18.23 14.56 0.02
CA TYR A 584 17.96 15.99 -0.05
C TYR A 584 19.07 16.82 0.64
N ALA A 585 19.52 16.43 1.82
CA ALA A 585 20.65 17.06 2.48
C ALA A 585 21.94 16.98 1.64
N ALA A 586 22.14 15.86 0.92
CA ALA A 586 23.29 15.71 0.01
C ALA A 586 23.23 16.70 -1.16
N ILE A 587 22.06 16.91 -1.76
CA ILE A 587 21.86 17.93 -2.79
C ILE A 587 22.17 19.33 -2.25
N LEU A 588 21.65 19.67 -1.07
CA LEU A 588 21.91 20.98 -0.44
C LEU A 588 23.40 21.19 -0.15
N ALA A 589 24.09 20.17 0.38
CA ALA A 589 25.51 20.24 0.66
C ALA A 589 26.37 20.39 -0.61
N ASN A 590 25.99 19.74 -1.71
CA ASN A 590 26.68 19.82 -2.99
C ASN A 590 26.42 21.14 -3.73
N THR A 591 25.31 21.81 -3.44
CA THR A 591 24.97 23.14 -3.97
C THR A 591 25.43 24.30 -3.08
N GLY A 592 26.19 24.02 -2.02
CA GLY A 592 26.77 25.02 -1.11
C GLY A 592 25.89 25.45 0.07
N HIS A 593 24.68 24.92 0.19
CA HIS A 593 23.71 25.24 1.25
C HIS A 593 23.94 24.38 2.51
N LEU A 594 25.14 24.47 3.09
CA LEU A 594 25.55 23.56 4.19
C LEU A 594 24.72 23.69 5.46
N GLN A 595 24.29 24.91 5.82
CA GLN A 595 23.44 25.12 7.00
C GLN A 595 22.07 24.45 6.83
N ASP A 596 21.48 24.54 5.65
CA ASP A 596 20.19 23.92 5.37
C ASP A 596 20.30 22.40 5.25
N ALA A 597 21.41 21.89 4.69
CA ALA A 597 21.72 20.46 4.68
C ALA A 597 21.72 19.86 6.10
N VAL A 598 22.29 20.57 7.09
CA VAL A 598 22.26 20.14 8.49
C VAL A 598 20.84 20.16 9.05
N LYS A 599 20.06 21.21 8.81
CA LYS A 599 18.67 21.29 9.29
C LYS A 599 17.82 20.13 8.75
N VAL A 600 17.98 19.83 7.46
CA VAL A 600 17.30 18.72 6.78
C VAL A 600 17.76 17.38 7.34
N ALA A 601 19.07 17.16 7.51
CA ALA A 601 19.58 15.93 8.08
C ALA A 601 19.09 15.69 9.52
N GLU A 602 19.09 16.72 10.36
CA GLU A 602 18.57 16.64 11.73
C GLU A 602 17.06 16.38 11.76
N ARG A 603 16.29 16.92 10.80
CA ARG A 603 14.87 16.59 10.67
C ARG A 603 14.68 15.11 10.33
N GLY A 604 15.43 14.56 9.38
CA GLY A 604 15.37 13.14 9.06
C GLY A 604 15.75 12.23 10.24
N LEU A 605 16.72 12.64 11.06
CA LEU A 605 17.13 11.90 12.26
C LEU A 605 16.14 12.01 13.43
N ARG A 606 15.26 13.02 13.45
CA ARG A 606 14.13 13.07 14.39
C ARG A 606 13.02 12.09 13.99
N LEU A 607 12.77 11.94 12.69
CA LEU A 607 11.77 10.98 12.18
C LEU A 607 12.25 9.53 12.29
N ASP A 608 13.53 9.29 12.02
CA ASP A 608 14.17 7.98 12.22
C ASP A 608 15.61 8.17 12.76
N PRO A 609 15.82 7.95 14.06
CA PRO A 609 17.13 8.11 14.70
C PRO A 609 18.15 7.03 14.30
N THR A 610 17.74 5.97 13.59
CA THR A 610 18.62 4.85 13.23
C THR A 610 19.13 4.87 11.81
N GLN A 611 18.86 5.93 11.05
CA GLN A 611 19.46 6.13 9.73
C GLN A 611 20.98 6.35 9.83
N LEU A 612 21.74 5.25 9.93
CA LEU A 612 23.20 5.28 10.17
C LEU A 612 23.95 6.11 9.12
N LYS A 613 23.53 5.98 7.84
CA LYS A 613 24.07 6.76 6.73
C LYS A 613 23.83 8.25 6.92
N LEU A 614 22.59 8.63 7.27
CA LEU A 614 22.24 10.03 7.51
C LEU A 614 22.95 10.59 8.74
N ARG A 615 23.08 9.81 9.81
CA ARG A 615 23.80 10.19 11.03
C ARG A 615 25.29 10.40 10.79
N GLY A 616 25.92 9.50 10.04
CA GLY A 616 27.30 9.67 9.59
C GLY A 616 27.47 10.90 8.71
N PHE A 617 26.52 11.17 7.82
CA PHE A 617 26.53 12.35 6.96
C PHE A 617 26.32 13.66 7.76
N ALA A 618 25.41 13.69 8.73
CA ALA A 618 25.22 14.82 9.63
C ALA A 618 26.51 15.16 10.39
N ALA A 619 27.24 14.15 10.89
CA ALA A 619 28.55 14.37 11.52
C ALA A 619 29.57 15.01 10.57
N GLN A 620 29.58 14.61 9.29
CA GLN A 620 30.45 15.23 8.28
C GLN A 620 30.04 16.67 7.98
N LEU A 621 28.74 16.95 7.90
CA LEU A 621 28.22 18.30 7.67
C LEU A 621 28.59 19.26 8.81
N TYR A 622 28.43 18.84 10.07
CA TYR A 622 28.85 19.64 11.22
C TYR A 622 30.36 19.89 11.25
N ALA A 623 31.17 18.88 10.93
CA ALA A 623 32.62 19.05 10.82
C ALA A 623 33.00 20.10 9.76
N ARG A 624 32.30 20.11 8.60
CA ARG A 624 32.48 21.12 7.54
C ARG A 624 32.05 22.52 7.98
N LEU A 625 31.06 22.64 8.85
CA LEU A 625 30.61 23.90 9.45
C LEU A 625 31.50 24.36 10.62
N GLY A 626 32.47 23.54 11.06
CA GLY A 626 33.35 23.84 12.20
C GLY A 626 32.77 23.48 13.57
N ASP A 627 31.58 22.88 13.63
CA ASP A 627 30.94 22.42 14.88
C ASP A 627 31.45 21.02 15.26
N GLN A 628 32.62 20.98 15.90
CA GLN A 628 33.27 19.72 16.29
C GLN A 628 32.50 18.97 17.37
N GLU A 629 31.81 19.70 18.26
CA GLU A 629 31.05 19.12 19.37
C GLU A 629 29.90 18.25 18.83
N LYS A 630 29.04 18.82 17.98
CA LYS A 630 27.93 18.07 17.38
C LYS A 630 28.39 16.96 16.44
N SER A 631 29.47 17.19 15.70
CA SER A 631 30.09 16.14 14.90
C SER A 631 30.49 14.93 15.74
N LEU A 632 31.14 15.15 16.90
CA LEU A 632 31.52 14.07 17.82
C LEU A 632 30.31 13.40 18.45
N GLN A 633 29.27 14.17 18.82
CA GLN A 633 28.02 13.63 19.36
C GLN A 633 27.38 12.63 18.39
N HIS A 634 27.19 13.02 17.11
CA HIS A 634 26.62 12.15 16.09
C HIS A 634 27.46 10.90 15.84
N ARG A 635 28.81 11.02 15.83
CA ARG A 635 29.71 9.86 15.70
C ARG A 635 29.60 8.91 16.90
N LYS A 636 29.49 9.43 18.12
CA LYS A 636 29.33 8.63 19.33
C LYS A 636 28.03 7.82 19.30
N ILE A 637 26.92 8.45 18.93
CA ILE A 637 25.63 7.77 18.79
C ILE A 637 25.71 6.70 17.70
N LEU A 638 26.29 7.03 16.53
CA LEU A 638 26.49 6.08 15.43
C LEU A 638 27.26 4.83 15.89
N GLN A 639 28.36 5.02 16.63
CA GLN A 639 29.15 3.91 17.18
C GLN A 639 28.36 3.07 18.17
N LYS A 640 27.56 3.69 19.05
CA LYS A 640 26.71 2.96 20.00
C LYS A 640 25.68 2.08 19.28
N ILE A 641 25.00 2.62 18.26
CA ILE A 641 24.02 1.86 17.47
C ILE A 641 24.71 0.69 16.74
N GLN A 642 25.85 0.96 16.07
CA GLN A 642 26.60 -0.07 15.35
C GLN A 642 27.07 -1.22 16.27
N LYS A 643 27.59 -0.88 17.45
CA LYS A 643 27.98 -1.88 18.46
C LYS A 643 26.79 -2.72 18.91
N ARG A 644 25.65 -2.09 19.18
CA ARG A 644 24.45 -2.82 19.62
C ARG A 644 23.94 -3.80 18.57
N LEU A 645 23.95 -3.40 17.30
CA LEU A 645 23.57 -4.24 16.17
C LEU A 645 24.53 -5.43 15.98
N SER A 646 25.85 -5.21 16.12
CA SER A 646 26.81 -6.33 16.06
C SER A 646 26.63 -7.32 17.22
N ASP A 647 26.36 -6.82 18.43
CA ASP A 647 26.17 -7.66 19.61
C ASP A 647 24.88 -8.51 19.50
N SER A 648 23.83 -8.00 18.83
CA SER A 648 22.60 -8.78 18.58
C SER A 648 22.79 -9.89 17.56
N ASP A 649 23.62 -9.70 16.54
CA ASP A 649 23.88 -10.73 15.53
C ASP A 649 24.68 -11.90 16.13
N THR A 650 25.63 -11.61 17.04
CA THR A 650 26.42 -12.67 17.73
C THR A 650 25.64 -13.52 18.75
N LYS A 651 24.42 -13.12 19.12
CA LYS A 651 23.54 -13.91 20.01
C LYS A 651 22.55 -14.82 19.27
N LYS A 652 22.54 -14.77 17.94
CA LYS A 652 21.71 -15.63 17.07
C LYS A 652 22.44 -16.87 16.57
N ASP A 653 23.75 -16.97 16.80
CA ASP A 653 24.58 -18.19 16.66
C ASP A 653 24.72 -18.90 18.02
#